data_AF-A0A4S2JBV7-F1
#
_entry.id   AF-A0A4S2JBV7-F1
#
_cell.length_a   1.000
_cell.length_b   1.000
_cell.length_c   1.000
_cell.angle_alpha   90.00
_cell.angle_beta   90.00
_cell.angle_gamma   90.00
#
_symmetry.space_group_name_H-M   'P 1'
#
loop_
_entity.id
_entity.type
_entity.pdbx_description
1 polymer ?
#
loop_
_entity_poly.entity_id
_entity_poly.type
_entity_poly.pdbx_seq_one_letter_code
_entity_poly.pdbx_strand_id
1 'polypeptide(L)'
;MSDKGAIVYISIQLYTMTTQEVRRLKKKSAQKESVAQEENKAEKPSESVKSKYGPIVTFPYQRVWSRCVLILGVLLIVWYNNRQGKEVYLAKQKDVLVSRTQNVDCSMDYRDELEKYPGCVPEKCGRVVTDKLVSTTEADVLLKLAKSGLDLAGSDGGASILDLHSGALSKGQGFINIYKQPEAKKIFNSVDSAIYKAKLFVDVPNLRNVYSSSLTYRVVKTKIQHAVAHNFGIDTNKIYLTKPTFFSRMTNKPARTIHDEYWHPHIDKETYESFHYTSLLYLSDYNKDFEGGRFIFMDKNDVNATVEPRKGRVSIFTSGSENLHLVEKVKSGTRYALTVSFTCDKNAAISDLRFTETSVKSDFVIPLRITPSTYPRIITLSPEGSGYLKRANTERLHEIFNQYASQEKNGERFMTASDFVRSYLGLYTDADYNPDSVNLLAGIVDTSKDGLISFAEFQAFEGLLCVPDALYKTAFQLFDTNGNGMVAFDEFAEVMRKTVLHQKMPFHMDSSFIKLYFGKDKKRLITYAEFSQFLHDFHEEYAIEAFKKFDKDGAGFISALDFQDIMLSIKSHLLTKDVKDNLIAAVGVGQSGRKVSFPYFMAFNSLLNNMELIKRIYLNATNGHRYQEVTKEEFLYSAQMMSQITPLEVDILFYLCDLLHQTGKIVYNDLVAITPEQYFKQITKRVAAIKAVSRYLYIEEDI
;
A
#
# COMPACT_ATOMS: atom_id res chain seq x y z
N MET A 1 -16.87 -2.43 38.19
CA MET A 1 -18.15 -2.37 37.41
C MET A 1 -17.83 -2.14 35.94
N SER A 2 -18.08 -2.99 34.96
CA SER A 2 -18.50 -4.39 34.85
C SER A 2 -18.25 -4.75 33.36
N ASP A 3 -17.87 -5.99 33.07
CA ASP A 3 -18.29 -6.77 31.87
C ASP A 3 -18.31 -6.16 30.46
N LYS A 4 -17.44 -5.20 30.11
CA LYS A 4 -17.55 -4.50 28.82
C LYS A 4 -16.30 -4.66 27.97
N GLY A 5 -16.30 -5.66 27.10
CA GLY A 5 -15.55 -5.57 25.84
C GLY A 5 -14.63 -6.73 25.47
N ALA A 6 -15.18 -7.91 25.21
CA ALA A 6 -14.53 -8.88 24.30
C ALA A 6 -15.13 -8.76 22.90
N ILE A 7 -16.45 -8.91 22.82
CA ILE A 7 -17.18 -9.05 21.56
C ILE A 7 -17.37 -7.69 20.87
N VAL A 8 -17.69 -6.68 21.67
CA VAL A 8 -17.67 -5.28 21.24
C VAL A 8 -16.26 -4.84 20.88
N TYR A 9 -15.23 -5.39 21.53
CA TYR A 9 -13.83 -5.01 21.29
C TYR A 9 -13.32 -5.60 19.97
N ILE A 10 -13.65 -6.84 19.62
CA ILE A 10 -13.29 -7.42 18.31
C ILE A 10 -14.07 -6.74 17.18
N SER A 11 -15.38 -6.51 17.34
CA SER A 11 -16.18 -5.82 16.31
C SER A 11 -15.78 -4.34 16.16
N ILE A 12 -15.37 -3.65 17.23
CA ILE A 12 -14.92 -2.25 17.19
C ILE A 12 -13.45 -2.10 16.74
N GLN A 13 -12.58 -3.08 16.99
CA GLN A 13 -11.16 -3.03 16.63
C GLN A 13 -10.88 -3.17 15.13
N LEU A 14 -11.79 -3.78 14.37
CA LEU A 14 -11.66 -3.98 12.92
C LEU A 14 -11.74 -2.70 12.10
N TYR A 15 -12.33 -1.66 12.67
CA TYR A 15 -12.65 -0.43 11.93
C TYR A 15 -11.51 0.60 11.89
N THR A 16 -10.50 0.53 12.78
CA THR A 16 -9.35 1.47 12.75
C THR A 16 -8.40 1.30 11.55
N MET A 17 -8.75 0.44 10.58
CA MET A 17 -7.89 0.06 9.46
C MET A 17 -8.38 0.44 8.05
N THR A 18 -9.62 0.90 7.85
CA THR A 18 -10.21 0.93 6.49
C THR A 18 -10.75 2.27 6.06
N THR A 19 -9.81 3.15 5.72
CA THR A 19 -10.00 4.25 4.78
C THR A 19 -8.80 4.31 3.85
N GLN A 20 -8.72 3.36 2.91
CA GLN A 20 -8.23 3.64 1.55
C GLN A 20 -8.33 2.49 0.54
N GLU A 21 -8.64 1.25 0.91
CA GLU A 21 -8.52 0.13 -0.05
C GLU A 21 -9.82 -0.36 -0.70
N VAL A 22 -11.00 0.00 -0.20
CA VAL A 22 -12.25 -0.67 -0.61
C VAL A 22 -13.08 0.07 -1.67
N ARG A 23 -12.86 1.38 -1.89
CA ARG A 23 -13.62 2.15 -2.92
C ARG A 23 -13.26 1.83 -4.38
N ARG A 24 -12.31 0.93 -4.65
CA ARG A 24 -11.95 0.52 -6.03
C ARG A 24 -12.82 -0.59 -6.62
N LEU A 25 -13.58 -1.34 -5.82
CA LEU A 25 -14.38 -2.45 -6.33
C LEU A 25 -15.81 -2.05 -6.77
N LYS A 26 -16.36 -0.95 -6.25
CA LYS A 26 -17.74 -0.48 -6.58
C LYS A 26 -17.88 0.20 -7.96
N LYS A 27 -16.81 0.36 -8.75
CA LYS A 27 -16.91 0.97 -10.10
C LYS A 27 -17.01 -0.02 -11.26
N LYS A 28 -17.04 -1.33 -11.00
CA LYS A 28 -17.13 -2.37 -12.05
C LYS A 28 -18.46 -3.10 -12.17
N SER A 29 -19.39 -2.99 -11.21
CA SER A 29 -20.66 -3.75 -11.24
C SER A 29 -21.94 -2.91 -11.40
N ALA A 30 -21.89 -1.57 -11.28
CA ALA A 30 -23.09 -0.72 -11.40
C ALA A 30 -23.30 -0.12 -12.81
N GLN A 31 -22.76 -0.75 -13.86
CA GLN A 31 -22.91 -0.27 -15.24
C GLN A 31 -23.13 -1.44 -16.21
N LYS A 32 -24.06 -2.33 -15.87
CA LYS A 32 -24.66 -3.32 -16.78
C LYS A 32 -25.89 -3.91 -16.08
N GLU A 33 -27.01 -3.20 -16.13
CA GLU A 33 -28.37 -3.75 -16.25
C GLU A 33 -29.44 -2.65 -16.02
N SER A 34 -30.53 -2.75 -16.78
CA SER A 34 -31.57 -1.75 -17.07
C SER A 34 -31.08 -0.64 -18.02
N VAL A 35 -31.60 -0.47 -19.23
CA VAL A 35 -33.01 -0.41 -19.63
C VAL A 35 -33.16 -0.84 -21.10
N ALA A 36 -34.08 -1.77 -21.37
CA ALA A 36 -34.71 -1.96 -22.68
C ALA A 36 -36.18 -2.28 -22.47
N GLN A 37 -37.02 -1.72 -23.37
CA GLN A 37 -38.49 -1.79 -23.50
C GLN A 37 -39.28 -0.72 -22.73
N GLU A 38 -39.79 0.29 -23.46
CA GLU A 38 -41.11 0.23 -24.10
C GLU A 38 -41.34 1.41 -25.06
N GLU A 39 -42.11 1.16 -26.12
CA GLU A 39 -42.49 2.09 -27.19
C GLU A 39 -43.92 2.66 -27.00
N ASN A 40 -44.09 3.89 -27.50
CA ASN A 40 -45.30 4.51 -28.08
C ASN A 40 -46.50 4.94 -27.20
N LYS A 41 -46.73 6.27 -27.10
CA LYS A 41 -47.89 6.98 -27.72
C LYS A 41 -47.93 8.52 -27.51
N ALA A 42 -48.19 9.20 -28.63
CA ALA A 42 -49.01 10.41 -28.89
C ALA A 42 -48.57 11.86 -28.49
N GLU A 43 -48.54 12.70 -29.54
CA GLU A 43 -48.51 14.19 -29.69
C GLU A 43 -49.54 14.97 -28.82
N LYS A 44 -49.51 16.30 -28.52
CA LYS A 44 -48.91 17.60 -28.98
C LYS A 44 -49.38 18.72 -27.98
N PRO A 45 -49.13 20.04 -28.13
CA PRO A 45 -47.90 20.81 -28.41
C PRO A 45 -47.63 21.92 -27.34
N SER A 46 -46.37 22.39 -27.21
CA SER A 46 -46.04 23.64 -26.50
C SER A 46 -45.30 24.63 -27.41
N GLU A 47 -45.53 25.92 -27.15
CA GLU A 47 -45.26 27.11 -27.96
C GLU A 47 -43.82 27.32 -28.48
N SER A 48 -43.75 28.01 -29.62
CA SER A 48 -42.56 28.34 -30.39
C SER A 48 -41.68 29.42 -29.72
N VAL A 49 -40.42 29.09 -29.41
CA VAL A 49 -39.36 30.05 -29.10
C VAL A 49 -38.70 30.52 -30.40
N LYS A 50 -38.76 31.84 -30.68
CA LYS A 50 -38.11 32.46 -31.85
C LYS A 50 -36.58 32.47 -31.70
N SER A 51 -35.87 31.97 -32.72
CA SER A 51 -34.40 31.98 -32.82
C SER A 51 -33.84 33.39 -33.05
N LYS A 52 -32.74 33.72 -32.36
CA LYS A 52 -32.05 35.03 -32.31
C LYS A 52 -31.09 35.28 -33.48
N TYR A 53 -31.11 34.48 -34.54
CA TYR A 53 -30.22 34.62 -35.69
C TYR A 53 -31.03 34.72 -36.98
N GLY A 54 -30.66 35.69 -37.83
CA GLY A 54 -31.35 36.03 -39.08
C GLY A 54 -31.44 34.89 -40.11
N PRO A 55 -32.14 35.09 -41.25
CA PRO A 55 -32.45 34.02 -42.18
C PRO A 55 -31.18 33.35 -42.70
N ILE A 56 -31.16 32.02 -42.60
CA ILE A 56 -30.04 31.19 -43.03
C ILE A 56 -29.86 31.38 -44.54
N VAL A 57 -28.66 31.78 -44.96
CA VAL A 57 -28.31 31.91 -46.38
C VAL A 57 -28.39 30.53 -47.04
N THR A 58 -29.32 30.35 -47.97
CA THR A 58 -29.50 29.10 -48.72
C THR A 58 -28.87 29.23 -50.11
N PHE A 59 -27.94 28.33 -50.43
CA PHE A 59 -27.35 28.21 -51.77
C PHE A 59 -27.87 26.93 -52.46
N PRO A 60 -27.88 26.86 -53.81
CA PRO A 60 -28.29 25.66 -54.53
C PRO A 60 -27.41 24.47 -54.13
N TYR A 61 -28.01 23.28 -53.97
CA TYR A 61 -27.32 22.04 -53.57
C TYR A 61 -26.62 22.07 -52.20
N GLN A 62 -27.06 22.92 -51.26
CA GLN A 62 -26.50 23.03 -49.90
C GLN A 62 -26.33 21.67 -49.19
N ARG A 63 -27.28 20.74 -49.34
CA ARG A 63 -27.19 19.38 -48.76
C ARG A 63 -26.08 18.52 -49.37
N VAL A 64 -25.78 18.72 -50.65
CA VAL A 64 -24.72 18.01 -51.36
C VAL A 64 -23.37 18.59 -50.94
N TRP A 65 -23.24 19.92 -50.97
CA TRP A 65 -22.02 20.60 -50.53
C TRP A 65 -21.69 20.33 -49.06
N SER A 66 -22.68 20.36 -48.16
CA SER A 66 -22.46 20.03 -46.75
C SER A 66 -21.96 18.59 -46.56
N ARG A 67 -22.49 17.64 -47.35
CA ARG A 67 -22.04 16.24 -47.32
C ARG A 67 -20.66 16.06 -47.93
N CYS A 68 -20.35 16.73 -49.04
CA CYS A 68 -19.02 16.72 -49.65
C CYS A 68 -17.96 17.31 -48.72
N VAL A 69 -18.24 18.42 -48.04
CA VAL A 69 -17.34 19.03 -47.04
C VAL A 69 -17.14 18.11 -45.84
N LEU A 70 -18.20 17.45 -45.35
CA LEU A 70 -18.09 16.47 -44.27
C LEU A 70 -17.26 15.26 -44.69
N ILE A 71 -17.49 14.72 -45.89
CA ILE A 71 -16.74 13.57 -46.42
C ILE A 71 -15.28 13.94 -46.65
N LEU A 72 -14.99 15.10 -47.25
CA LEU A 72 -13.62 15.61 -47.43
C LEU A 72 -12.95 15.88 -46.08
N GLY A 73 -13.67 16.44 -45.11
CA GLY A 73 -13.19 16.64 -43.75
C GLY A 73 -12.84 15.33 -43.05
N VAL A 74 -13.70 14.32 -43.15
CA VAL A 74 -13.45 12.97 -42.63
C VAL A 74 -12.28 12.31 -43.36
N LEU A 75 -12.20 12.41 -44.68
CA LEU A 75 -11.09 11.87 -45.47
C LEU A 75 -9.77 12.57 -45.13
N LEU A 76 -9.78 13.88 -44.90
CA LEU A 76 -8.61 14.63 -44.42
C LEU A 76 -8.21 14.22 -43.01
N ILE A 77 -9.17 14.02 -42.10
CA ILE A 77 -8.92 13.53 -40.74
C ILE A 77 -8.34 12.12 -40.78
N VAL A 78 -8.89 11.24 -41.61
CA VAL A 78 -8.41 9.87 -41.80
C VAL A 78 -7.02 9.87 -42.44
N TRP A 79 -6.80 10.69 -43.48
CA TRP A 79 -5.51 10.82 -44.14
C TRP A 79 -4.44 11.43 -43.24
N TYR A 80 -4.79 12.43 -42.43
CA TYR A 80 -3.91 13.05 -41.44
C TYR A 80 -3.55 12.08 -40.31
N ASN A 81 -4.52 11.35 -39.78
CA ASN A 81 -4.29 10.33 -38.73
C ASN A 81 -3.56 9.09 -39.25
N ASN A 82 -3.66 8.76 -40.55
CA ASN A 82 -2.96 7.62 -41.14
C ASN A 82 -1.53 7.94 -41.61
N ARG A 83 -1.15 9.24 -41.67
CA ARG A 83 0.21 9.67 -42.05
C ARG A 83 1.20 9.74 -40.88
N GLN A 84 0.72 9.86 -39.65
CA GLN A 84 1.57 9.62 -38.48
C GLN A 84 1.63 8.12 -38.26
N GLY A 85 2.81 7.50 -38.44
CA GLY A 85 3.01 6.10 -38.08
C GLY A 85 2.42 5.84 -36.69
N LYS A 86 1.75 4.69 -36.50
CA LYS A 86 1.02 4.36 -35.27
C LYS A 86 2.00 4.22 -34.09
N GLU A 87 2.49 5.33 -33.55
CA GLU A 87 3.19 5.36 -32.26
C GLU A 87 2.17 5.03 -31.17
N VAL A 88 2.25 3.83 -30.61
CA VAL A 88 1.42 3.41 -29.48
C VAL A 88 2.18 3.71 -28.20
N TYR A 89 1.54 4.42 -27.29
CA TYR A 89 2.16 4.80 -26.03
C TYR A 89 1.77 3.82 -24.95
N LEU A 90 2.74 3.06 -24.45
CA LEU A 90 2.55 2.30 -23.21
C LEU A 90 2.46 3.26 -22.03
N ALA A 91 3.23 4.35 -21.99
CA ALA A 91 3.05 5.40 -20.99
C ALA A 91 3.56 6.76 -21.48
N LYS A 92 2.75 7.81 -21.31
CA LYS A 92 3.18 9.20 -21.55
C LYS A 92 3.71 9.84 -20.27
N GLN A 93 4.58 10.83 -20.36
CA GLN A 93 5.20 11.50 -19.22
C GLN A 93 4.13 12.16 -18.33
N LYS A 94 3.11 12.75 -18.97
CA LYS A 94 1.96 13.37 -18.28
C LYS A 94 1.05 12.37 -17.56
N ASP A 95 1.10 11.08 -17.90
CA ASP A 95 0.27 10.06 -17.27
C ASP A 95 0.74 9.80 -15.83
N VAL A 96 -0.21 9.51 -14.93
CA VAL A 96 0.06 8.97 -13.58
C VAL A 96 -0.57 7.58 -13.50
N LEU A 97 0.26 6.56 -13.63
CA LEU A 97 -0.16 5.17 -13.77
C LEU A 97 -0.06 4.43 -12.44
N VAL A 98 -1.16 3.81 -12.00
CA VAL A 98 -1.15 2.87 -10.87
C VAL A 98 -0.37 1.62 -11.27
N SER A 99 -0.79 1.02 -12.37
CA SER A 99 -0.08 -0.01 -13.12
C SER A 99 -0.74 -0.10 -14.50
N ARG A 100 0.05 -0.36 -15.53
CA ARG A 100 -0.44 -0.65 -16.88
C ARG A 100 0.36 -1.82 -17.42
N THR A 101 -0.34 -2.86 -17.85
CA THR A 101 0.25 -4.10 -18.35
C THR A 101 -0.08 -4.28 -19.82
N GLN A 102 0.92 -4.66 -20.61
CA GLN A 102 0.80 -5.13 -21.98
C GLN A 102 1.29 -6.57 -22.01
N ASN A 103 0.41 -7.52 -22.29
CA ASN A 103 0.81 -8.92 -22.46
C ASN A 103 1.44 -9.10 -23.84
N VAL A 104 2.49 -9.91 -23.90
CA VAL A 104 3.13 -10.32 -25.15
C VAL A 104 3.28 -11.84 -25.15
N ASP A 105 3.26 -12.44 -26.34
CA ASP A 105 3.52 -13.86 -26.45
C ASP A 105 4.99 -14.13 -26.09
N CYS A 106 5.20 -15.00 -25.11
CA CYS A 106 6.56 -15.41 -24.73
C CYS A 106 7.29 -15.99 -25.94
N SER A 107 8.54 -15.60 -26.13
CA SER A 107 9.35 -16.19 -27.18
C SER A 107 9.72 -17.66 -26.87
N MET A 108 10.00 -18.44 -27.91
CA MET A 108 10.33 -19.86 -27.75
C MET A 108 11.67 -20.03 -27.02
N ASP A 109 12.68 -19.23 -27.40
CA ASP A 109 14.00 -19.20 -26.75
C ASP A 109 13.90 -18.91 -25.24
N TYR A 110 13.00 -18.00 -24.84
CA TYR A 110 12.79 -17.67 -23.44
C TYR A 110 12.08 -18.79 -22.68
N ARG A 111 11.10 -19.45 -23.29
CA ARG A 111 10.38 -20.58 -22.67
C ARG A 111 11.28 -21.79 -22.47
N ASP A 112 12.01 -22.19 -23.50
CA ASP A 112 12.88 -23.38 -23.48
C ASP A 112 13.96 -23.27 -22.39
N GLU A 113 14.42 -22.05 -22.12
CA GLU A 113 15.37 -21.81 -21.04
C GLU A 113 14.70 -21.82 -19.65
N LEU A 114 13.54 -21.18 -19.52
CA LEU A 114 12.81 -21.09 -18.25
C LEU A 114 12.31 -22.43 -17.73
N GLU A 115 12.08 -23.40 -18.60
CA GLU A 115 11.75 -24.78 -18.22
C GLU A 115 12.80 -25.41 -17.29
N LYS A 116 14.05 -24.93 -17.33
CA LYS A 116 15.13 -25.37 -16.43
C LYS A 116 14.96 -24.88 -14.98
N TYR A 117 14.07 -23.90 -14.73
CA TYR A 117 13.90 -23.23 -13.44
C TYR A 117 12.43 -23.26 -12.96
N PRO A 118 11.92 -24.42 -12.50
CA PRO A 118 10.53 -24.55 -12.05
C PRO A 118 10.23 -23.63 -10.87
N GLY A 119 9.12 -22.90 -10.97
CA GLY A 119 8.69 -21.87 -9.99
C GLY A 119 9.18 -20.45 -10.30
N CYS A 120 9.99 -20.26 -11.35
CA CYS A 120 10.36 -18.96 -11.91
C CYS A 120 9.79 -18.72 -13.33
N VAL A 121 8.95 -19.65 -13.80
CA VAL A 121 8.25 -19.58 -15.08
C VAL A 121 7.09 -18.59 -14.94
N PRO A 122 7.01 -17.56 -15.80
CA PRO A 122 5.94 -16.58 -15.72
C PRO A 122 4.63 -17.17 -16.24
N GLU A 123 3.51 -16.83 -15.61
CA GLU A 123 2.18 -17.20 -16.12
C GLU A 123 1.93 -16.60 -17.52
N LYS A 124 2.41 -15.36 -17.72
CA LYS A 124 2.32 -14.60 -18.98
C LYS A 124 3.55 -13.72 -19.14
N CYS A 125 4.11 -13.65 -20.34
CA CYS A 125 5.12 -12.66 -20.67
C CYS A 125 4.47 -11.30 -20.93
N GLY A 126 5.21 -10.23 -20.67
CA GLY A 126 4.58 -8.92 -20.67
C GLY A 126 5.51 -7.78 -20.31
N ARG A 127 4.94 -6.58 -20.41
CA ARG A 127 5.51 -5.30 -20.05
C ARG A 127 4.58 -4.64 -19.05
N VAL A 128 5.14 -4.04 -18.01
CA VAL A 128 4.40 -3.38 -16.93
C VAL A 128 5.01 -2.02 -16.66
N VAL A 129 4.18 -0.99 -16.57
CA VAL A 129 4.62 0.37 -16.20
C VAL A 129 3.81 0.87 -15.01
N THR A 130 4.50 1.35 -13.96
CA THR A 130 3.87 1.88 -12.74
C THR A 130 4.59 3.13 -12.23
N ASP A 131 3.82 4.10 -11.74
CA ASP A 131 4.29 5.33 -11.08
C ASP A 131 4.05 5.29 -9.56
N LYS A 132 3.59 4.15 -9.02
CA LYS A 132 3.22 4.00 -7.60
C LYS A 132 4.18 3.12 -6.81
N LEU A 133 5.08 2.42 -7.48
CA LEU A 133 6.02 1.51 -6.82
C LEU A 133 7.13 2.26 -6.07
N VAL A 134 7.70 3.30 -6.68
CA VAL A 134 8.80 4.10 -6.13
C VAL A 134 8.34 5.54 -5.98
N SER A 135 8.50 6.10 -4.77
CA SER A 135 8.15 7.50 -4.53
C SER A 135 9.16 8.44 -5.19
N THR A 136 8.75 9.68 -5.47
CA THR A 136 9.65 10.71 -5.99
C THR A 136 10.81 11.00 -5.04
N THR A 137 10.57 10.95 -3.72
CA THR A 137 11.62 11.11 -2.70
C THR A 137 12.66 9.99 -2.75
N GLU A 138 12.24 8.73 -2.88
CA GLU A 138 13.16 7.61 -3.07
C GLU A 138 13.96 7.76 -4.37
N ALA A 139 13.29 8.17 -5.45
CA ALA A 139 13.95 8.46 -6.73
C ALA A 139 14.94 9.62 -6.63
N ASP A 140 14.66 10.67 -5.88
CA ASP A 140 15.57 11.80 -5.68
C ASP A 140 16.82 11.41 -4.86
N VAL A 141 16.66 10.56 -3.83
CA VAL A 141 17.79 10.01 -3.07
C VAL A 141 18.68 9.16 -3.98
N LEU A 142 18.09 8.31 -4.82
CA LEU A 142 18.83 7.49 -5.78
C LEU A 142 19.44 8.32 -6.91
N LEU A 143 18.78 9.38 -7.37
CA LEU A 143 19.32 10.32 -8.34
C LEU A 143 20.55 11.03 -7.77
N LYS A 144 20.49 11.47 -6.50
CA LYS A 144 21.63 12.08 -5.82
C LYS A 144 22.80 11.11 -5.73
N LEU A 145 22.55 9.86 -5.36
CA LEU A 145 23.58 8.81 -5.35
C LEU A 145 24.20 8.60 -6.74
N ALA A 146 23.35 8.48 -7.77
CA ALA A 146 23.78 8.29 -9.15
C ALA A 146 24.66 9.45 -9.63
N LYS A 147 24.22 10.70 -9.43
CA LYS A 147 24.99 11.90 -9.77
C LYS A 147 26.33 11.91 -9.04
N SER A 148 26.32 11.78 -7.71
CA SER A 148 27.54 11.80 -6.91
C SER A 148 28.54 10.73 -7.35
N GLY A 149 28.10 9.50 -7.64
CA GLY A 149 29.00 8.44 -8.10
C GLY A 149 29.47 8.62 -9.55
N LEU A 150 28.59 9.01 -10.47
CA LEU A 150 28.89 9.22 -11.89
C LEU A 150 29.68 10.51 -12.16
N ASP A 151 29.73 11.44 -11.21
CA ASP A 151 30.55 12.66 -11.30
C ASP A 151 31.98 12.44 -10.81
N LEU A 152 32.27 11.31 -10.12
CA LEU A 152 33.65 10.91 -9.77
C LEU A 152 34.48 10.48 -10.98
N ALA A 153 33.82 10.18 -12.10
CA ALA A 153 34.49 9.84 -13.34
C ALA A 153 33.74 10.41 -14.55
N GLY A 154 34.45 11.15 -15.40
CA GLY A 154 33.93 11.58 -16.69
C GLY A 154 34.08 10.45 -17.71
N SER A 155 32.98 10.07 -18.37
CA SER A 155 33.06 9.38 -19.67
C SER A 155 33.29 10.42 -20.76
N ASP A 156 34.06 10.05 -21.77
CA ASP A 156 34.31 10.90 -22.94
C ASP A 156 33.11 10.93 -23.91
N GLY A 157 32.24 9.93 -23.82
CA GLY A 157 31.07 9.77 -24.68
C GLY A 157 29.73 10.13 -24.02
N GLY A 158 28.66 9.86 -24.77
CA GLY A 158 27.29 10.18 -24.40
C GLY A 158 26.71 9.35 -23.25
N ALA A 159 27.28 8.18 -22.97
CA ALA A 159 26.79 7.27 -21.94
C ALA A 159 27.81 7.08 -20.79
N SER A 160 27.31 6.81 -19.60
CA SER A 160 28.12 6.41 -18.45
C SER A 160 27.31 5.47 -17.57
N ILE A 161 27.96 4.45 -17.01
CA ILE A 161 27.32 3.53 -16.07
C ILE A 161 28.06 3.49 -14.72
N LEU A 162 27.31 3.21 -13.67
CA LEU A 162 27.79 2.95 -12.32
C LEU A 162 27.08 1.71 -11.77
N ASP A 163 27.81 0.60 -11.63
CA ASP A 163 27.36 -0.60 -10.97
C ASP A 163 27.89 -0.61 -9.53
N LEU A 164 26.98 -0.52 -8.56
CA LEU A 164 27.35 -0.54 -7.14
C LEU A 164 27.86 -1.91 -6.69
N HIS A 165 27.42 -3.02 -7.30
CA HIS A 165 27.81 -4.36 -6.83
C HIS A 165 29.23 -4.72 -7.23
N SER A 166 29.61 -4.46 -8.48
CA SER A 166 31.00 -4.66 -8.95
C SER A 166 31.92 -3.48 -8.63
N GLY A 167 31.33 -2.29 -8.39
CA GLY A 167 32.05 -1.03 -8.32
C GLY A 167 32.45 -0.49 -9.69
N ALA A 168 32.01 -1.09 -10.80
CA ALA A 168 32.36 -0.63 -12.15
C ALA A 168 31.77 0.77 -12.41
N LEU A 169 32.63 1.70 -12.81
CA LEU A 169 32.29 3.08 -13.14
C LEU A 169 32.97 3.47 -14.46
N SER A 170 32.22 4.02 -15.41
CA SER A 170 32.76 4.53 -16.68
C SER A 170 33.73 5.68 -16.45
N LYS A 171 34.95 5.60 -17.02
CA LYS A 171 35.96 6.66 -17.00
C LYS A 171 36.74 6.68 -18.32
N GLY A 172 36.73 7.82 -19.02
CA GLY A 172 37.30 7.94 -20.36
C GLY A 172 36.64 6.97 -21.34
N GLN A 173 37.44 6.08 -21.94
CA GLN A 173 36.99 5.03 -22.88
C GLN A 173 36.79 3.64 -22.20
N GLY A 174 36.89 3.53 -20.87
CA GLY A 174 36.87 2.24 -20.17
C GLY A 174 36.20 2.28 -18.79
N PHE A 175 36.52 1.29 -17.94
CA PHE A 175 35.93 1.14 -16.61
C PHE A 175 36.98 1.18 -15.52
N ILE A 176 36.65 1.81 -14.40
CA ILE A 176 37.41 1.75 -13.16
C ILE A 176 36.57 1.16 -12.02
N ASN A 177 37.23 0.72 -10.95
CA ASN A 177 36.54 0.36 -9.72
C ASN A 177 36.43 1.60 -8.81
N ILE A 178 35.20 2.09 -8.60
CA ILE A 178 34.88 3.26 -7.78
C ILE A 178 35.33 3.11 -6.33
N TYR A 179 35.32 1.88 -5.77
CA TYR A 179 35.71 1.63 -4.40
C TYR A 179 37.22 1.76 -4.16
N LYS A 180 38.02 1.78 -5.22
CA LYS A 180 39.46 2.09 -5.16
C LYS A 180 39.74 3.59 -5.16
N GLN A 181 38.74 4.46 -5.40
CA GLN A 181 38.92 5.91 -5.41
C GLN A 181 38.79 6.50 -4.00
N PRO A 182 39.74 7.31 -3.52
CA PRO A 182 39.68 7.94 -2.20
C PRO A 182 38.42 8.78 -1.98
N GLU A 183 37.97 9.47 -3.02
CA GLU A 183 36.80 10.37 -3.02
C GLU A 183 35.49 9.59 -2.84
N ALA A 184 35.43 8.34 -3.32
CA ALA A 184 34.25 7.48 -3.21
C ALA A 184 33.95 7.11 -1.75
N LYS A 185 34.95 7.08 -0.86
CA LYS A 185 34.73 6.82 0.57
C LYS A 185 33.82 7.87 1.22
N LYS A 186 33.83 9.13 0.75
CA LYS A 186 32.93 10.17 1.28
C LYS A 186 31.47 9.95 0.84
N ILE A 187 31.27 9.34 -0.32
CA ILE A 187 29.95 9.07 -0.92
C ILE A 187 29.32 7.81 -0.32
N PHE A 188 30.12 6.75 -0.11
CA PHE A 188 29.62 5.44 0.32
C PHE A 188 29.89 5.08 1.79
N ASN A 189 30.88 5.69 2.48
CA ASN A 189 31.22 5.34 3.88
C ASN A 189 30.77 6.35 4.95
N SER A 190 30.13 7.47 4.59
CA SER A 190 29.82 8.54 5.57
C SER A 190 28.57 8.30 6.44
N VAL A 191 27.88 7.16 6.28
CA VAL A 191 26.61 6.89 6.99
C VAL A 191 26.61 5.58 7.77
N ASP A 192 27.25 4.52 7.27
CA ASP A 192 27.13 3.19 7.90
C ASP A 192 28.03 3.02 9.15
N SER A 193 29.13 3.77 9.26
CA SER A 193 30.00 3.77 10.47
C SER A 193 29.30 4.42 11.69
N ALA A 194 28.41 5.40 11.47
CA ALA A 194 27.66 6.05 12.54
C ALA A 194 26.53 5.16 13.09
N ILE A 195 25.86 4.39 12.23
CA ILE A 195 24.79 3.47 12.64
C ILE A 195 25.38 2.28 13.44
N TYR A 196 26.59 1.84 13.09
CA TYR A 196 27.27 0.79 13.86
C TYR A 196 27.79 1.27 15.21
N LYS A 197 28.23 2.54 15.32
CA LYS A 197 28.64 3.17 16.59
C LYS A 197 27.48 3.61 17.49
N ALA A 198 26.33 3.97 16.93
CA ALA A 198 25.15 4.43 17.67
C ALA A 198 24.43 3.31 18.45
N LYS A 199 24.91 2.06 18.38
CA LYS A 199 24.36 0.96 19.17
C LYS A 199 24.90 0.90 20.62
N LEU A 200 25.71 1.88 21.04
CA LEU A 200 26.30 1.90 22.39
C LEU A 200 26.06 3.17 23.22
N PHE A 201 25.42 4.22 22.70
CA PHE A 201 25.24 5.46 23.47
C PHE A 201 23.83 6.06 23.33
N VAL A 202 23.26 6.31 24.50
CA VAL A 202 22.05 7.08 24.80
C VAL A 202 22.20 8.51 24.28
N ASP A 203 21.11 9.06 23.74
CA ASP A 203 20.84 10.46 23.39
C ASP A 203 21.88 11.23 22.54
N VAL A 204 21.59 11.35 21.24
CA VAL A 204 22.19 12.39 20.37
C VAL A 204 21.09 13.13 19.58
N PRO A 205 20.78 14.41 19.90
CA PRO A 205 19.64 15.16 19.33
C PRO A 205 19.75 15.65 17.87
N ASN A 206 20.67 15.13 17.04
CA ASN A 206 20.91 15.70 15.69
C ASN A 206 21.11 14.67 14.56
N LEU A 207 20.62 13.43 14.72
CA LEU A 207 20.83 12.35 13.73
C LEU A 207 19.63 12.08 12.80
N ARG A 208 18.72 13.03 12.57
CA ARG A 208 17.47 12.78 11.83
C ARG A 208 17.49 12.99 10.31
N ASN A 209 18.61 13.42 9.71
CA ASN A 209 18.70 13.68 8.26
C ASN A 209 19.58 12.67 7.50
N VAL A 210 19.54 11.39 7.86
CA VAL A 210 20.43 10.38 7.27
C VAL A 210 19.66 9.12 6.87
N TYR A 211 18.87 9.22 5.80
CA TYR A 211 18.48 8.04 5.01
C TYR A 211 19.73 7.57 4.25
N SER A 212 20.34 6.47 4.69
CA SER A 212 21.46 5.85 3.96
C SER A 212 21.00 5.57 2.52
N SER A 213 21.69 6.13 1.53
CA SER A 213 21.40 5.94 0.10
C SER A 213 21.44 4.45 -0.28
N SER A 214 22.29 3.68 0.42
CA SER A 214 22.34 2.20 0.41
C SER A 214 21.03 1.56 0.85
N LEU A 215 20.43 2.03 1.96
CA LEU A 215 19.16 1.51 2.47
C LEU A 215 18.03 1.80 1.48
N THR A 216 18.00 3.02 0.91
CA THR A 216 16.99 3.39 -0.10
C THR A 216 17.10 2.51 -1.34
N TYR A 217 18.31 2.27 -1.83
CA TYR A 217 18.55 1.34 -2.94
C TYR A 217 18.03 -0.07 -2.62
N ARG A 218 18.32 -0.61 -1.43
CA ARG A 218 17.87 -1.96 -1.02
C ARG A 218 16.34 -2.05 -0.93
N VAL A 219 15.69 -1.02 -0.39
CA VAL A 219 14.22 -0.95 -0.31
C VAL A 219 13.62 -0.90 -1.71
N VAL A 220 14.11 -0.02 -2.58
CA VAL A 220 13.62 0.11 -3.96
C VAL A 220 13.83 -1.18 -4.75
N LYS A 221 15.01 -1.80 -4.67
CA LYS A 221 15.29 -3.10 -5.31
C LYS A 221 14.30 -4.17 -4.85
N THR A 222 14.03 -4.24 -3.54
CA THR A 222 13.09 -5.24 -2.97
C THR A 222 11.66 -4.99 -3.43
N LYS A 223 11.22 -3.73 -3.49
CA LYS A 223 9.91 -3.35 -4.07
C LYS A 223 9.80 -3.80 -5.52
N ILE A 224 10.83 -3.56 -6.33
CA ILE A 224 10.88 -3.99 -7.72
C ILE A 224 10.84 -5.53 -7.83
N GLN A 225 11.62 -6.25 -7.02
CA GLN A 225 11.61 -7.72 -7.00
C GLN A 225 10.22 -8.29 -6.73
N HIS A 226 9.53 -7.76 -5.72
CA HIS A 226 8.16 -8.15 -5.40
C HIS A 226 7.18 -7.78 -6.52
N ALA A 227 7.37 -6.63 -7.17
CA ALA A 227 6.55 -6.23 -8.30
C ALA A 227 6.75 -7.16 -9.52
N VAL A 228 7.97 -7.58 -9.82
CA VAL A 228 8.25 -8.57 -10.87
C VAL A 228 7.53 -9.87 -10.55
N ALA A 229 7.73 -10.39 -9.33
CA ALA A 229 7.13 -11.65 -8.89
C ALA A 229 5.59 -11.63 -8.97
N HIS A 230 4.97 -10.57 -8.45
CA HIS A 230 3.52 -10.40 -8.46
C HIS A 230 2.94 -10.26 -9.88
N ASN A 231 3.56 -9.46 -10.76
CA ASN A 231 2.98 -9.20 -12.09
C ASN A 231 3.10 -10.40 -13.04
N PHE A 232 4.05 -11.30 -12.80
CA PHE A 232 4.28 -12.47 -13.65
C PHE A 232 3.93 -13.80 -12.99
N GLY A 233 3.39 -13.80 -11.76
CA GLY A 233 2.92 -15.01 -11.08
C GLY A 233 4.05 -15.93 -10.59
N ILE A 234 5.17 -15.35 -10.15
CA ILE A 234 6.38 -16.07 -9.75
C ILE A 234 6.52 -16.04 -8.23
N ASP A 235 7.06 -17.11 -7.63
CA ASP A 235 7.45 -17.08 -6.22
C ASP A 235 8.64 -16.12 -6.03
N THR A 236 8.45 -15.13 -5.15
CA THR A 236 9.50 -14.17 -4.75
C THR A 236 10.82 -14.83 -4.30
N ASN A 237 10.79 -16.06 -3.78
CA ASN A 237 11.98 -16.80 -3.34
C ASN A 237 12.74 -17.51 -4.48
N LYS A 238 12.17 -17.52 -5.69
CA LYS A 238 12.71 -18.16 -6.90
C LYS A 238 13.28 -17.16 -7.90
N ILE A 239 13.20 -15.87 -7.60
CA ILE A 239 13.73 -14.79 -8.40
C ILE A 239 14.82 -14.06 -7.62
N TYR A 240 16.03 -13.99 -8.20
CA TYR A 240 17.22 -13.48 -7.53
C TYR A 240 17.74 -12.23 -8.23
N LEU A 241 18.28 -11.26 -7.47
CA LEU A 241 19.00 -10.13 -8.05
C LEU A 241 20.21 -10.66 -8.83
N THR A 242 20.50 -10.09 -10.01
CA THR A 242 21.67 -10.47 -10.81
C THR A 242 22.46 -9.26 -11.30
N LYS A 243 23.61 -9.54 -11.93
CA LYS A 243 24.52 -8.55 -12.52
C LYS A 243 24.39 -8.56 -14.05
N PRO A 244 24.55 -7.41 -14.72
CA PRO A 244 24.77 -6.09 -14.09
C PRO A 244 23.45 -5.46 -13.60
N THR A 245 23.53 -4.74 -12.49
CA THR A 245 22.47 -3.86 -11.97
C THR A 245 23.11 -2.50 -11.75
N PHE A 246 22.72 -1.48 -12.50
CA PHE A 246 23.53 -0.27 -12.66
C PHE A 246 22.70 1.00 -12.86
N PHE A 247 23.27 2.13 -12.43
CA PHE A 247 22.81 3.45 -12.82
C PHE A 247 23.37 3.81 -14.20
N SER A 248 22.57 4.45 -15.03
CA SER A 248 22.95 4.98 -16.32
C SER A 248 22.76 6.49 -16.37
N ARG A 249 23.71 7.19 -16.98
CA ARG A 249 23.62 8.60 -17.39
C ARG A 249 23.78 8.66 -18.90
N MET A 250 22.80 9.23 -19.60
CA MET A 250 22.83 9.44 -21.04
C MET A 250 22.66 10.93 -21.35
N THR A 251 23.49 11.43 -22.25
CA THR A 251 23.53 12.84 -22.70
C THR A 251 23.51 12.90 -24.23
N ASN A 252 23.48 14.11 -24.78
CA ASN A 252 23.55 14.35 -26.21
C ASN A 252 24.98 14.42 -26.78
N LYS A 253 26.00 14.07 -25.98
CA LYS A 253 27.38 13.96 -26.50
C LYS A 253 27.48 12.82 -27.51
N PRO A 254 28.30 12.96 -28.58
CA PRO A 254 28.52 11.88 -29.53
C PRO A 254 29.20 10.69 -28.85
N ALA A 255 28.94 9.47 -29.35
CA ALA A 255 29.66 8.29 -28.93
C ALA A 255 31.14 8.39 -29.32
N ARG A 256 32.02 7.89 -28.43
CA ARG A 256 33.46 7.80 -28.67
C ARG A 256 33.91 6.34 -28.75
N THR A 257 33.29 5.47 -27.96
CA THR A 257 33.39 4.02 -28.02
C THR A 257 32.08 3.37 -28.46
N ILE A 258 32.14 2.09 -28.82
CA ILE A 258 30.95 1.26 -29.00
C ILE A 258 30.09 1.15 -27.72
N HIS A 259 30.71 1.29 -26.55
CA HIS A 259 30.01 1.27 -25.26
C HIS A 259 29.21 2.55 -24.98
N ASP A 260 29.43 3.60 -25.78
CA ASP A 260 28.63 4.83 -25.73
C ASP A 260 27.39 4.77 -26.63
N GLU A 261 27.27 3.74 -27.49
CA GLU A 261 26.18 3.61 -28.44
C GLU A 261 25.00 2.82 -27.85
N TYR A 262 24.15 3.53 -27.11
CA TYR A 262 23.02 2.94 -26.37
C TYR A 262 21.70 2.83 -27.15
N TRP A 263 21.65 3.34 -28.38
CA TRP A 263 20.40 3.51 -29.15
C TRP A 263 20.12 2.39 -30.14
N HIS A 264 20.85 1.28 -30.05
CA HIS A 264 20.66 0.14 -30.91
C HIS A 264 19.57 -0.78 -30.36
N PRO A 265 18.71 -1.34 -31.23
CA PRO A 265 17.82 -2.43 -30.85
C PRO A 265 18.60 -3.58 -30.23
N HIS A 266 18.16 -4.05 -29.08
CA HIS A 266 18.74 -5.19 -28.39
C HIS A 266 17.70 -5.97 -27.60
N ILE A 267 18.08 -7.20 -27.26
CA ILE A 267 17.35 -8.09 -26.35
C ILE A 267 18.23 -8.24 -25.12
N ASP A 268 17.65 -7.98 -23.95
CA ASP A 268 18.40 -8.00 -22.70
C ASP A 268 18.98 -9.37 -22.38
N LYS A 269 18.21 -10.44 -22.64
CA LYS A 269 18.66 -11.83 -22.45
C LYS A 269 19.88 -12.18 -23.31
N GLU A 270 19.88 -11.74 -24.56
CA GLU A 270 21.01 -11.97 -25.48
C GLU A 270 22.23 -11.13 -25.08
N THR A 271 21.99 -9.93 -24.53
CA THR A 271 23.05 -9.03 -24.07
C THR A 271 23.67 -9.53 -22.75
N TYR A 272 22.84 -10.06 -21.85
CA TYR A 272 23.21 -10.57 -20.54
C TYR A 272 22.48 -11.89 -20.27
N GLU A 273 23.19 -13.01 -20.47
CA GLU A 273 22.62 -14.37 -20.32
C GLU A 273 21.92 -14.60 -18.98
N SER A 274 22.33 -13.92 -17.91
CA SER A 274 21.73 -14.07 -16.58
C SER A 274 20.32 -13.46 -16.47
N PHE A 275 19.91 -12.55 -17.35
CA PHE A 275 18.68 -11.79 -17.20
C PHE A 275 17.47 -12.64 -17.54
N HIS A 276 16.52 -12.77 -16.63
CA HIS A 276 15.21 -13.36 -16.95
C HIS A 276 14.11 -12.30 -16.88
N TYR A 277 14.28 -11.28 -16.03
CA TYR A 277 13.40 -10.14 -15.92
C TYR A 277 14.21 -8.86 -15.79
N THR A 278 13.82 -7.82 -16.54
CA THR A 278 14.44 -6.50 -16.50
C THR A 278 13.49 -5.49 -15.92
N SER A 279 14.03 -4.53 -15.17
CA SER A 279 13.31 -3.32 -14.81
C SER A 279 14.17 -2.07 -14.97
N LEU A 280 13.51 -0.96 -15.32
CA LEU A 280 14.11 0.38 -15.35
C LEU A 280 13.30 1.31 -14.46
N LEU A 281 13.95 1.86 -13.44
CA LEU A 281 13.46 2.99 -12.67
C LEU A 281 14.01 4.29 -13.28
N TYR A 282 13.12 5.16 -13.77
CA TYR A 282 13.51 6.47 -14.31
C TYR A 282 13.73 7.47 -13.17
N LEU A 283 14.86 8.18 -13.22
CA LEU A 283 15.27 9.15 -12.20
C LEU A 283 15.18 10.61 -12.69
N SER A 284 14.81 10.80 -13.96
CA SER A 284 14.64 12.11 -14.61
C SER A 284 13.37 12.13 -15.47
N ASP A 285 12.82 13.32 -15.70
CA ASP A 285 11.58 13.54 -16.44
C ASP A 285 11.81 13.89 -17.92
N TYR A 286 11.17 13.15 -18.82
CA TYR A 286 11.11 13.48 -20.25
C TYR A 286 10.39 14.82 -20.50
N ASN A 287 10.90 15.62 -21.44
CA ASN A 287 10.44 16.99 -21.74
C ASN A 287 10.44 17.96 -20.53
N LYS A 288 11.20 17.64 -19.48
CA LYS A 288 11.49 18.56 -18.36
C LYS A 288 12.99 18.62 -18.08
N ASP A 289 13.61 17.47 -17.87
CA ASP A 289 15.04 17.35 -17.59
C ASP A 289 15.86 17.03 -18.86
N PHE A 290 15.23 16.39 -19.84
CA PHE A 290 15.85 16.00 -21.11
C PHE A 290 14.83 15.79 -22.23
N GLU A 291 15.27 15.86 -23.49
CA GLU A 291 14.49 15.54 -24.69
C GLU A 291 15.15 14.40 -25.48
N GLY A 292 14.37 13.67 -26.29
CA GLY A 292 14.77 12.37 -26.83
C GLY A 292 14.81 11.31 -25.72
N GLY A 293 15.61 10.25 -25.85
CA GLY A 293 15.81 9.30 -24.74
C GLY A 293 14.58 8.46 -24.35
N ARG A 294 13.52 8.44 -25.16
CA ARG A 294 12.32 7.60 -24.92
C ARG A 294 12.72 6.12 -25.01
N PHE A 295 12.03 5.28 -24.25
CA PHE A 295 12.24 3.84 -24.30
C PHE A 295 11.20 3.22 -25.23
N ILE A 296 11.63 2.44 -26.22
CA ILE A 296 10.77 1.95 -27.31
C ILE A 296 10.92 0.44 -27.41
N PHE A 297 9.81 -0.27 -27.24
CA PHE A 297 9.70 -1.67 -27.61
C PHE A 297 9.32 -1.78 -29.10
N MET A 298 10.01 -2.66 -29.81
CA MET A 298 9.84 -2.91 -31.24
C MET A 298 9.03 -4.20 -31.44
N ASP A 299 7.74 -4.06 -31.72
CA ASP A 299 6.84 -5.20 -31.94
C ASP A 299 6.84 -5.64 -33.41
N LYS A 300 6.63 -6.95 -33.64
CA LYS A 300 6.70 -7.60 -34.97
C LYS A 300 5.72 -7.05 -36.04
N ASN A 301 4.76 -6.21 -35.65
CA ASN A 301 3.72 -5.65 -36.53
C ASN A 301 3.97 -4.16 -36.89
N ASP A 302 5.19 -3.64 -36.73
CA ASP A 302 5.56 -2.22 -36.91
C ASP A 302 4.78 -1.23 -36.01
N VAL A 303 4.20 -1.73 -34.92
CA VAL A 303 3.50 -0.91 -33.92
C VAL A 303 4.39 -0.81 -32.69
N ASN A 304 5.24 0.22 -32.64
CA ASN A 304 6.12 0.43 -31.50
C ASN A 304 5.34 0.82 -30.25
N ALA A 305 5.71 0.23 -29.11
CA ALA A 305 5.19 0.61 -27.81
C ALA A 305 6.20 1.50 -27.06
N THR A 306 5.85 2.77 -26.87
CA THR A 306 6.74 3.78 -26.29
C THR A 306 6.43 4.05 -24.82
N VAL A 307 7.48 4.09 -24.00
CA VAL A 307 7.46 4.57 -22.62
C VAL A 307 8.24 5.88 -22.54
N GLU A 308 7.53 6.96 -22.23
CA GLU A 308 8.13 8.25 -21.91
C GLU A 308 8.59 8.24 -20.45
N PRO A 309 9.89 8.47 -20.17
CA PRO A 309 10.42 8.51 -18.82
C PRO A 309 9.76 9.59 -17.93
N ARG A 310 9.50 9.22 -16.69
CA ARG A 310 8.97 10.10 -15.63
C ARG A 310 9.69 9.77 -14.34
N LYS A 311 10.12 10.75 -13.56
CA LYS A 311 10.82 10.46 -12.29
C LYS A 311 9.97 9.59 -11.37
N GLY A 312 10.52 8.48 -10.88
CA GLY A 312 9.84 7.50 -10.04
C GLY A 312 9.08 6.41 -10.79
N ARG A 313 8.92 6.53 -12.12
CA ARG A 313 8.28 5.51 -12.96
C ARG A 313 9.17 4.28 -13.07
N VAL A 314 8.56 3.11 -12.92
CA VAL A 314 9.22 1.82 -13.12
C VAL A 314 8.60 1.13 -14.33
N SER A 315 9.44 0.75 -15.29
CA SER A 315 9.12 -0.16 -16.40
C SER A 315 9.68 -1.53 -16.07
N ILE A 316 8.89 -2.59 -16.20
CA ILE A 316 9.25 -3.98 -15.87
C ILE A 316 8.85 -4.86 -17.06
N PHE A 317 9.70 -5.78 -17.51
CA PHE A 317 9.37 -6.70 -18.59
C PHE A 317 10.16 -8.01 -18.52
N THR A 318 9.65 -9.05 -19.16
CA THR A 318 10.38 -10.31 -19.39
C THR A 318 11.54 -10.08 -20.35
N SER A 319 12.74 -10.59 -20.07
CA SER A 319 13.95 -10.19 -20.80
C SER A 319 14.15 -10.88 -22.16
N GLY A 320 13.26 -11.81 -22.53
CA GLY A 320 13.34 -12.64 -23.75
C GLY A 320 13.18 -11.87 -25.06
N SER A 321 13.34 -12.58 -26.18
CA SER A 321 13.32 -11.98 -27.53
C SER A 321 11.97 -11.35 -27.91
N GLU A 322 10.89 -11.63 -27.15
CA GLU A 322 9.60 -10.94 -27.30
C GLU A 322 9.64 -9.45 -26.90
N ASN A 323 10.71 -9.00 -26.24
CA ASN A 323 10.91 -7.63 -25.82
C ASN A 323 12.14 -6.98 -26.47
N LEU A 324 12.28 -7.10 -27.80
CA LEU A 324 13.25 -6.29 -28.57
C LEU A 324 12.98 -4.80 -28.33
N HIS A 325 14.00 -4.05 -27.93
CA HIS A 325 13.81 -2.65 -27.57
C HIS A 325 15.05 -1.79 -27.79
N LEU A 326 14.86 -0.47 -27.77
CA LEU A 326 15.94 0.52 -27.84
C LEU A 326 15.63 1.76 -26.98
N VAL A 327 16.66 2.57 -26.76
CA VAL A 327 16.52 3.92 -26.20
C VAL A 327 16.81 4.93 -27.29
N GLU A 328 15.91 5.89 -27.54
CA GLU A 328 16.19 6.96 -28.49
C GLU A 328 17.42 7.78 -28.08
N LYS A 329 18.14 8.35 -29.04
CA LYS A 329 19.20 9.31 -28.75
C LYS A 329 18.66 10.48 -27.93
N VAL A 330 19.33 10.81 -26.83
CA VAL A 330 19.08 12.04 -26.07
C VAL A 330 19.48 13.23 -26.93
N LYS A 331 18.56 14.16 -27.14
CA LYS A 331 18.75 15.37 -27.97
C LYS A 331 19.27 16.54 -27.14
N SER A 332 18.78 16.68 -25.91
CA SER A 332 19.15 17.73 -24.97
C SER A 332 18.97 17.25 -23.53
N GLY A 333 19.67 17.87 -22.59
CA GLY A 333 19.59 17.53 -21.16
C GLY A 333 20.31 16.24 -20.79
N THR A 334 19.89 15.62 -19.68
CA THR A 334 20.52 14.38 -19.17
C THR A 334 19.47 13.41 -18.64
N ARG A 335 19.51 12.18 -19.16
CA ARG A 335 18.65 11.08 -18.74
C ARG A 335 19.36 10.22 -17.70
N TYR A 336 18.74 10.04 -16.53
CA TYR A 336 19.18 9.12 -15.50
C TYR A 336 18.18 7.98 -15.30
N ALA A 337 18.67 6.76 -15.22
CA ALA A 337 17.86 5.59 -14.89
C ALA A 337 18.66 4.57 -14.07
N LEU A 338 17.95 3.80 -13.23
CA LEU A 338 18.48 2.63 -12.54
C LEU A 338 17.91 1.38 -13.19
N THR A 339 18.77 0.53 -13.75
CA THR A 339 18.40 -0.78 -14.27
C THR A 339 18.59 -1.82 -13.17
N VAL A 340 17.53 -2.54 -12.82
CA VAL A 340 17.57 -3.65 -11.84
C VAL A 340 17.11 -4.92 -12.55
N SER A 341 18.00 -5.91 -12.59
CA SER A 341 17.79 -7.16 -13.31
C SER A 341 17.68 -8.34 -12.36
N PHE A 342 16.88 -9.32 -12.76
CA PHE A 342 16.65 -10.52 -11.97
C PHE A 342 16.84 -11.79 -12.79
N THR A 343 17.28 -12.84 -12.12
CA THR A 343 17.55 -14.16 -12.68
C THR A 343 16.76 -15.23 -11.95
N CYS A 344 16.42 -16.29 -12.67
CA CYS A 344 15.91 -17.54 -12.10
C CYS A 344 17.04 -18.49 -11.68
N ASP A 345 18.27 -18.25 -12.16
CA ASP A 345 19.43 -19.07 -11.81
C ASP A 345 20.06 -18.60 -10.50
N LYS A 346 19.97 -19.45 -9.47
CA LYS A 346 20.58 -19.19 -8.17
C LYS A 346 22.10 -19.01 -8.26
N ASN A 347 22.77 -19.62 -9.24
CA ASN A 347 24.22 -19.50 -9.42
C ASN A 347 24.63 -18.12 -9.97
N ALA A 348 23.72 -17.47 -10.70
CA ALA A 348 23.90 -16.10 -11.20
C ALA A 348 23.40 -15.04 -10.20
N ALA A 349 22.94 -15.44 -9.01
CA ALA A 349 22.45 -14.55 -7.98
C ALA A 349 23.59 -13.74 -7.33
N ILE A 350 23.35 -12.46 -7.09
CA ILE A 350 24.25 -11.60 -6.33
C ILE A 350 23.64 -11.21 -4.98
N SER A 351 24.48 -11.03 -3.96
CA SER A 351 24.05 -10.59 -2.63
C SER A 351 23.70 -9.09 -2.61
N ASP A 352 22.84 -8.68 -1.69
CA ASP A 352 22.62 -7.26 -1.40
C ASP A 352 23.93 -6.54 -1.06
N LEU A 353 24.00 -5.24 -1.42
CA LEU A 353 25.08 -4.34 -1.04
C LEU A 353 25.28 -4.34 0.48
N ARG A 354 26.47 -4.78 0.91
CA ARG A 354 26.96 -4.67 2.28
C ARG A 354 28.18 -3.76 2.27
N PHE A 355 28.04 -2.52 2.76
CA PHE A 355 29.19 -1.67 3.03
C PHE A 355 29.76 -2.08 4.40
N THR A 356 30.71 -3.02 4.41
CA THR A 356 31.45 -3.39 5.61
C THR A 356 32.88 -2.87 5.53
N GLU A 357 33.43 -2.34 6.62
CA GLU A 357 34.81 -1.83 6.72
C GLU A 357 35.90 -2.88 6.33
N THR A 358 35.52 -4.15 6.19
CA THR A 358 36.39 -5.28 5.83
C THR A 358 36.69 -5.46 4.34
N SER A 359 36.16 -4.63 3.43
CA SER A 359 36.57 -4.69 2.01
C SER A 359 37.99 -4.16 1.74
N VAL A 360 38.71 -3.73 2.77
CA VAL A 360 40.12 -3.35 2.72
C VAL A 360 40.92 -4.29 3.62
N LYS A 361 41.22 -5.49 3.11
CA LYS A 361 42.40 -6.34 3.37
C LYS A 361 42.03 -7.81 3.22
N SER A 362 42.52 -8.43 2.15
CA SER A 362 43.24 -9.70 2.25
C SER A 362 43.84 -10.07 0.90
N ASP A 363 45.08 -9.65 0.68
CA ASP A 363 46.08 -10.59 0.16
C ASP A 363 46.98 -10.94 1.35
N PHE A 364 47.44 -12.20 1.36
CA PHE A 364 48.49 -12.79 2.20
C PHE A 364 48.15 -13.51 3.53
N VAL A 365 48.83 -14.64 3.71
CA VAL A 365 48.61 -15.81 4.59
C VAL A 365 49.63 -15.83 5.76
N ILE A 366 49.30 -16.55 6.85
CA ILE A 366 50.14 -17.42 7.75
C ILE A 366 49.74 -17.25 9.25
N PRO A 367 49.73 -18.34 10.06
CA PRO A 367 48.82 -18.54 11.19
C PRO A 367 49.48 -18.33 12.56
N LEU A 368 48.68 -18.28 13.65
CA LEU A 368 49.16 -18.64 14.99
C LEU A 368 48.00 -18.99 15.95
N ARG A 369 48.19 -20.12 16.64
CA ARG A 369 47.35 -20.67 17.71
C ARG A 369 47.47 -19.83 18.99
N ILE A 370 46.35 -19.60 19.70
CA ILE A 370 46.29 -19.55 21.17
C ILE A 370 44.95 -20.16 21.63
N THR A 371 45.02 -20.98 22.69
CA THR A 371 44.00 -21.81 23.35
C THR A 371 43.02 -21.03 24.27
N PRO A 372 41.94 -21.66 24.77
CA PRO A 372 40.71 -20.98 25.16
C PRO A 372 40.58 -20.74 26.68
N SER A 373 39.94 -19.62 27.07
CA SER A 373 39.24 -19.58 28.36
C SER A 373 38.07 -18.58 28.34
N THR A 374 36.90 -19.12 28.69
CA THR A 374 35.77 -18.45 29.37
C THR A 374 35.16 -17.20 28.73
N TYR A 375 34.10 -17.42 27.94
CA TYR A 375 33.02 -16.45 27.78
C TYR A 375 31.68 -17.07 28.21
N PRO A 376 30.83 -16.33 28.95
CA PRO A 376 29.48 -16.76 29.28
C PRO A 376 28.63 -16.81 28.00
N ARG A 377 27.66 -17.72 27.96
CA ARG A 377 26.69 -17.89 26.85
C ARG A 377 26.02 -16.55 26.52
N ILE A 378 26.45 -15.95 25.41
CA ILE A 378 25.73 -14.85 24.77
C ILE A 378 24.50 -15.45 24.08
N ILE A 379 23.33 -15.09 24.60
CA ILE A 379 22.05 -15.29 23.94
C ILE A 379 22.11 -14.57 22.60
N THR A 380 22.02 -15.33 21.51
CA THR A 380 21.90 -14.84 20.14
C THR A 380 20.60 -14.06 19.96
N LEU A 381 20.65 -12.75 20.10
CA LEU A 381 19.58 -11.85 19.65
C LEU A 381 19.66 -11.72 18.13
N SER A 382 18.70 -12.35 17.44
CA SER A 382 18.47 -12.24 16.01
C SER A 382 18.23 -10.78 15.57
N PRO A 383 18.64 -10.37 14.35
CA PRO A 383 18.41 -9.01 13.85
C PRO A 383 16.93 -8.79 13.57
N GLU A 384 16.34 -7.79 14.22
CA GLU A 384 14.98 -7.32 13.95
C GLU A 384 14.93 -6.75 12.53
N GLY A 385 14.20 -7.44 11.66
CA GLY A 385 13.99 -7.07 10.27
C GLY A 385 12.51 -6.98 9.99
N SER A 386 12.12 -5.92 9.25
CA SER A 386 10.79 -5.59 8.71
C SER A 386 9.64 -5.62 9.72
N GLY A 387 8.76 -4.61 9.69
CA GLY A 387 7.54 -4.57 10.50
C GLY A 387 6.49 -5.65 10.20
N TYR A 388 6.88 -6.80 9.65
CA TYR A 388 6.05 -7.98 9.47
C TYR A 388 6.34 -8.97 10.60
N LEU A 389 5.28 -9.48 11.23
CA LEU A 389 5.39 -10.54 12.22
C LEU A 389 5.96 -11.80 11.53
N LYS A 390 7.14 -12.24 11.97
CA LYS A 390 7.75 -13.48 11.51
C LYS A 390 7.10 -14.67 12.21
N ARG A 391 6.88 -15.75 11.46
CA ARG A 391 6.41 -17.04 11.99
C ARG A 391 7.31 -17.53 13.12
N ALA A 392 6.71 -18.05 14.17
CA ALA A 392 7.42 -18.74 15.24
C ALA A 392 7.91 -20.13 14.79
N ASN A 393 8.98 -20.63 15.41
CA ASN A 393 9.44 -22.01 15.20
C ASN A 393 8.39 -22.98 15.77
N THR A 394 7.98 -23.96 14.96
CA THR A 394 7.06 -25.04 15.32
C THR A 394 7.45 -25.77 16.59
N GLU A 395 8.73 -26.11 16.78
CA GLU A 395 9.22 -26.81 17.99
C GLU A 395 8.96 -25.97 19.24
N ARG A 396 9.22 -24.67 19.15
CA ARG A 396 8.99 -23.74 20.24
C ARG A 396 7.50 -23.53 20.52
N LEU A 397 6.66 -23.51 19.48
CA LEU A 397 5.21 -23.46 19.64
C LEU A 397 4.69 -24.72 20.33
N HIS A 398 5.24 -25.89 20.00
CA HIS A 398 4.86 -27.16 20.61
C HIS A 398 5.24 -27.23 22.09
N GLU A 399 6.44 -26.75 22.46
CA GLU A 399 6.84 -26.61 23.87
C GLU A 399 5.88 -25.70 24.66
N ILE A 400 5.54 -24.53 24.09
CA ILE A 400 4.63 -23.57 24.70
C ILE A 400 3.24 -24.19 24.84
N PHE A 401 2.71 -24.81 23.79
CA PHE A 401 1.40 -25.47 23.82
C PHE A 401 1.32 -26.50 24.95
N ASN A 402 2.33 -27.37 25.06
CA ASN A 402 2.39 -28.39 26.13
C ASN A 402 2.55 -27.82 27.55
N GLN A 403 3.02 -26.58 27.70
CA GLN A 403 3.09 -25.93 29.01
C GLN A 403 1.69 -25.60 29.55
N TYR A 404 0.74 -25.29 28.66
CA TYR A 404 -0.58 -24.78 29.04
C TYR A 404 -1.72 -25.76 28.75
N ALA A 405 -1.54 -26.72 27.85
CA ALA A 405 -2.54 -27.75 27.55
C ALA A 405 -2.83 -28.61 28.79
N SER A 406 -3.99 -28.44 29.44
CA SER A 406 -4.31 -29.15 30.68
C SER A 406 -5.02 -30.49 30.45
N GLN A 407 -5.61 -30.71 29.28
CA GLN A 407 -6.38 -31.92 28.97
C GLN A 407 -5.60 -32.88 28.08
N GLU A 408 -5.91 -34.17 28.22
CA GLU A 408 -5.35 -35.24 27.41
C GLU A 408 -6.46 -36.19 26.95
N LYS A 409 -6.54 -36.44 25.65
CA LYS A 409 -7.47 -37.40 25.03
C LYS A 409 -6.70 -38.26 24.04
N ASN A 410 -6.82 -39.58 24.16
CA ASN A 410 -6.16 -40.54 23.26
C ASN A 410 -4.62 -40.37 23.12
N GLY A 411 -3.96 -39.87 24.17
CA GLY A 411 -2.51 -39.61 24.17
C GLY A 411 -2.10 -38.28 23.52
N GLU A 412 -3.07 -37.47 23.06
CA GLU A 412 -2.84 -36.11 22.57
C GLU A 412 -3.30 -35.08 23.60
N ARG A 413 -2.53 -33.99 23.75
CA ARG A 413 -2.85 -32.90 24.68
C ARG A 413 -3.64 -31.80 23.99
N PHE A 414 -4.57 -31.22 24.75
CA PHE A 414 -5.47 -30.18 24.31
C PHE A 414 -5.53 -29.03 25.31
N MET A 415 -5.71 -27.81 24.81
CA MET A 415 -6.02 -26.64 25.63
C MET A 415 -7.54 -26.49 25.78
N THR A 416 -8.00 -26.18 26.99
CA THR A 416 -9.36 -25.68 27.21
C THR A 416 -9.46 -24.19 26.85
N ALA A 417 -10.67 -23.66 26.77
CA ALA A 417 -10.90 -22.22 26.63
C ALA A 417 -10.20 -21.40 27.74
N SER A 418 -10.18 -21.92 28.97
CA SER A 418 -9.48 -21.31 30.10
C SER A 418 -7.96 -21.37 29.93
N ASP A 419 -7.41 -22.49 29.46
CA ASP A 419 -5.97 -22.63 29.22
C ASP A 419 -5.47 -21.62 28.20
N PHE A 420 -6.22 -21.44 27.11
CA PHE A 420 -5.86 -20.53 26.04
C PHE A 420 -6.07 -19.06 26.44
N VAL A 421 -7.28 -18.68 26.85
CA VAL A 421 -7.63 -17.26 27.06
C VAL A 421 -7.10 -16.73 28.39
N ARG A 422 -7.24 -17.51 29.46
CA ARG A 422 -6.90 -17.04 30.81
C ARG A 422 -5.45 -17.34 31.16
N SER A 423 -5.00 -18.57 30.95
CA SER A 423 -3.65 -18.97 31.33
C SER A 423 -2.60 -18.50 30.32
N TYR A 424 -2.81 -18.73 29.02
CA TYR A 424 -1.86 -18.39 27.96
C TYR A 424 -1.90 -16.89 27.60
N LEU A 425 -3.05 -16.36 27.18
CA LEU A 425 -3.19 -14.94 26.82
C LEU A 425 -3.22 -13.99 28.03
N GLY A 426 -3.57 -14.48 29.23
CA GLY A 426 -3.62 -13.65 30.43
C GLY A 426 -4.83 -12.71 30.48
N LEU A 427 -5.91 -13.03 29.77
CA LEU A 427 -7.14 -12.23 29.73
C LEU A 427 -8.17 -12.81 30.71
N TYR A 428 -9.06 -11.99 31.26
CA TYR A 428 -10.14 -12.46 32.16
C TYR A 428 -9.62 -13.22 33.39
N THR A 429 -8.55 -12.72 34.02
CA THR A 429 -7.93 -13.37 35.19
C THR A 429 -8.71 -13.17 36.49
N ASP A 430 -9.62 -12.20 36.52
CA ASP A 430 -10.49 -11.94 37.68
C ASP A 430 -11.42 -13.12 37.99
N ALA A 431 -11.89 -13.20 39.24
CA ALA A 431 -12.73 -14.29 39.70
C ALA A 431 -14.19 -14.20 39.18
N ASP A 432 -14.66 -13.00 38.87
CA ASP A 432 -16.01 -12.65 38.39
C ASP A 432 -16.07 -12.48 36.87
N TYR A 433 -15.23 -13.21 36.13
CA TYR A 433 -15.20 -13.11 34.66
C TYR A 433 -16.43 -13.72 34.00
N ASN A 434 -16.82 -13.17 32.84
CA ASN A 434 -17.86 -13.74 31.99
C ASN A 434 -17.36 -14.98 31.23
N PRO A 435 -17.87 -16.20 31.51
CA PRO A 435 -17.45 -17.43 30.83
C PRO A 435 -17.74 -17.42 29.32
N ASP A 436 -18.81 -16.76 28.89
CA ASP A 436 -19.18 -16.68 27.47
C ASP A 436 -18.13 -15.92 26.66
N SER A 437 -17.50 -14.89 27.26
CA SER A 437 -16.43 -14.14 26.60
C SER A 437 -15.17 -14.99 26.41
N VAL A 438 -14.85 -15.82 27.40
CA VAL A 438 -13.72 -16.77 27.33
C VAL A 438 -13.97 -17.85 26.28
N ASN A 439 -15.16 -18.44 26.28
CA ASN A 439 -15.52 -19.47 25.31
C ASN A 439 -15.56 -18.92 23.89
N LEU A 440 -16.05 -17.69 23.71
CA LEU A 440 -16.11 -17.07 22.39
C LEU A 440 -14.71 -16.77 21.82
N LEU A 441 -13.78 -16.27 22.65
CA LEU A 441 -12.39 -16.03 22.23
C LEU A 441 -11.65 -17.33 21.92
N ALA A 442 -11.88 -18.38 22.71
CA ALA A 442 -11.33 -19.70 22.43
C ALA A 442 -11.92 -20.29 21.14
N GLY A 443 -13.21 -20.06 20.88
CA GLY A 443 -13.91 -20.53 19.68
C GLY A 443 -13.39 -19.95 18.36
N ILE A 444 -12.59 -18.87 18.40
CA ILE A 444 -11.87 -18.36 17.22
C ILE A 444 -10.77 -19.35 16.79
N VAL A 445 -10.11 -19.96 17.78
CA VAL A 445 -8.99 -20.88 17.59
C VAL A 445 -9.47 -22.31 17.42
N ASP A 446 -10.48 -22.71 18.18
CA ASP A 446 -11.19 -23.98 18.02
C ASP A 446 -12.04 -23.93 16.73
N THR A 447 -11.41 -24.36 15.64
CA THR A 447 -12.05 -24.45 14.32
C THR A 447 -12.84 -25.73 14.13
N SER A 448 -12.47 -26.79 14.85
CA SER A 448 -13.16 -28.07 14.82
C SER A 448 -14.49 -28.06 15.61
N LYS A 449 -14.66 -27.05 16.48
CA LYS A 449 -15.82 -26.85 17.35
C LYS A 449 -16.04 -28.00 18.33
N ASP A 450 -14.96 -28.68 18.72
CA ASP A 450 -15.01 -29.78 19.68
C ASP A 450 -14.90 -29.32 21.15
N GLY A 451 -14.77 -28.01 21.37
CA GLY A 451 -14.66 -27.36 22.67
C GLY A 451 -13.24 -27.36 23.24
N LEU A 452 -12.28 -27.86 22.48
CA LEU A 452 -10.86 -27.94 22.82
C LEU A 452 -10.02 -27.31 21.72
N ILE A 453 -8.79 -26.94 22.04
CA ILE A 453 -7.83 -26.41 21.08
C ILE A 453 -6.68 -27.40 20.95
N SER A 454 -6.57 -28.01 19.78
CA SER A 454 -5.47 -28.89 19.41
C SER A 454 -4.19 -28.11 19.09
N PHE A 455 -3.05 -28.80 19.04
CA PHE A 455 -1.80 -28.16 18.62
C PHE A 455 -1.86 -27.63 17.18
N ALA A 456 -2.55 -28.35 16.28
CA ALA A 456 -2.71 -27.94 14.90
C ALA A 456 -3.50 -26.62 14.80
N GLU A 457 -4.58 -26.47 15.56
CA GLU A 457 -5.37 -25.25 15.66
C GLU A 457 -4.58 -24.10 16.28
N PHE A 458 -3.84 -24.37 17.36
CA PHE A 458 -2.96 -23.38 17.99
C PHE A 458 -1.89 -22.86 17.01
N GLN A 459 -1.26 -23.75 16.24
CA GLN A 459 -0.26 -23.40 15.23
C GLN A 459 -0.89 -22.68 14.02
N ALA A 460 -2.10 -23.08 13.60
CA ALA A 460 -2.83 -22.43 12.52
C ALA A 460 -3.21 -20.99 12.90
N PHE A 461 -3.66 -20.78 14.13
CA PHE A 461 -3.97 -19.45 14.66
C PHE A 461 -2.73 -18.56 14.76
N GLU A 462 -1.57 -19.08 15.17
CA GLU A 462 -0.30 -18.34 15.10
C GLU A 462 0.02 -17.90 13.67
N GLY A 463 -0.18 -18.79 12.70
CA GLY A 463 0.00 -18.47 11.29
C GLY A 463 -0.96 -17.38 10.81
N LEU A 464 -2.22 -17.42 11.25
CA LEU A 464 -3.22 -16.40 10.98
C LEU A 464 -2.81 -15.03 11.54
N LEU A 465 -2.23 -14.97 12.74
CA LEU A 465 -1.78 -13.69 13.32
C LEU A 465 -0.60 -13.04 12.58
N CYS A 466 0.10 -13.79 11.72
CA CYS A 466 1.20 -13.28 10.90
C CYS A 466 0.77 -12.75 9.53
N VAL A 467 -0.50 -12.93 9.13
CA VAL A 467 -1.00 -12.40 7.86
C VAL A 467 -1.39 -10.91 7.98
N PRO A 468 -1.28 -10.11 6.90
CA PRO A 468 -1.55 -8.68 6.96
C PRO A 468 -3.01 -8.33 7.29
N ASP A 469 -3.95 -9.23 6.98
CA ASP A 469 -5.38 -9.11 7.24
C ASP A 469 -5.85 -9.94 8.46
N ALA A 470 -4.92 -10.27 9.37
CA ALA A 470 -5.18 -11.09 10.57
C ALA A 470 -6.43 -10.66 11.35
N LEU A 471 -6.64 -9.35 11.51
CA LEU A 471 -7.81 -8.82 12.20
C LEU A 471 -9.11 -9.28 11.54
N TYR A 472 -9.25 -9.12 10.23
CA TYR A 472 -10.44 -9.53 9.48
C TYR A 472 -10.65 -11.05 9.54
N LYS A 473 -9.58 -11.84 9.49
CA LYS A 473 -9.67 -13.29 9.60
C LYS A 473 -10.10 -13.76 10.99
N THR A 474 -9.54 -13.17 12.04
CA THR A 474 -9.94 -13.42 13.44
C THR A 474 -11.41 -13.07 13.65
N ALA A 475 -11.87 -11.96 13.08
CA ALA A 475 -13.27 -11.58 13.12
C ALA A 475 -14.16 -12.53 12.34
N PHE A 476 -13.74 -12.96 11.15
CA PHE A 476 -14.49 -13.93 10.39
C PHE A 476 -14.68 -15.24 11.18
N GLN A 477 -13.62 -15.75 11.81
CA GLN A 477 -13.67 -16.93 12.67
C GLN A 477 -14.55 -16.75 13.92
N LEU A 478 -14.65 -15.53 14.44
CA LEU A 478 -15.57 -15.19 15.52
C LEU A 478 -17.04 -15.37 15.10
N PHE A 479 -17.35 -15.06 13.85
CA PHE A 479 -18.70 -15.10 13.29
C PHE A 479 -19.05 -16.43 12.62
N ASP A 480 -18.06 -17.19 12.15
CA ASP A 480 -18.19 -18.57 11.67
C ASP A 480 -18.22 -19.54 12.87
N THR A 481 -19.39 -19.62 13.49
CA THR A 481 -19.58 -20.38 14.73
C THR A 481 -19.59 -21.89 14.51
N ASN A 482 -19.88 -22.35 13.29
CA ASN A 482 -19.88 -23.77 12.93
C ASN A 482 -18.60 -24.24 12.21
N GLY A 483 -17.70 -23.32 11.83
CA GLY A 483 -16.40 -23.63 11.23
C GLY A 483 -16.45 -24.04 9.75
N ASN A 484 -17.55 -23.79 9.04
CA ASN A 484 -17.73 -24.22 7.65
C ASN A 484 -17.05 -23.30 6.62
N GLY A 485 -16.42 -22.22 7.07
CA GLY A 485 -15.73 -21.24 6.21
C GLY A 485 -16.65 -20.22 5.55
N MET A 486 -17.91 -20.12 6.00
CA MET A 486 -18.92 -19.14 5.58
C MET A 486 -19.71 -18.64 6.80
N VAL A 487 -20.29 -17.46 6.71
CA VAL A 487 -21.13 -16.90 7.79
C VAL A 487 -22.59 -16.90 7.37
N ALA A 488 -23.45 -17.54 8.15
CA ALA A 488 -24.91 -17.45 8.02
C ALA A 488 -25.47 -16.24 8.78
N PHE A 489 -26.69 -15.82 8.39
CA PHE A 489 -27.39 -14.74 9.09
C PHE A 489 -27.61 -15.05 10.58
N ASP A 490 -27.95 -16.30 10.91
CA ASP A 490 -28.24 -16.68 12.29
C ASP A 490 -27.00 -16.61 13.18
N GLU A 491 -25.83 -16.99 12.65
CA GLU A 491 -24.54 -16.88 13.35
C GLU A 491 -24.18 -15.41 13.58
N PHE A 492 -24.35 -14.58 12.54
CA PHE A 492 -24.19 -13.14 12.68
C PHE A 492 -25.12 -12.55 13.74
N ALA A 493 -26.41 -12.87 13.68
CA ALA A 493 -27.39 -12.36 14.61
C ALA A 493 -27.13 -12.84 16.05
N GLU A 494 -26.67 -14.08 16.24
CA GLU A 494 -26.29 -14.62 17.54
C GLU A 494 -25.13 -13.83 18.15
N VAL A 495 -24.02 -13.69 17.42
CA VAL A 495 -22.84 -12.94 17.89
C VAL A 495 -23.22 -11.49 18.19
N MET A 496 -24.01 -10.86 17.31
CA MET A 496 -24.46 -9.48 17.52
C MET A 496 -25.31 -9.31 18.77
N ARG A 497 -26.24 -10.22 19.07
CA ARG A 497 -27.08 -10.14 20.29
C ARG A 497 -26.26 -10.24 21.58
N LYS A 498 -25.10 -10.91 21.53
CA LYS A 498 -24.16 -11.00 22.66
C LYS A 498 -23.34 -9.72 22.86
N THR A 499 -23.35 -8.77 21.91
CA THR A 499 -22.62 -7.51 22.05
C THR A 499 -23.33 -6.53 23.00
N VAL A 500 -22.56 -5.88 23.88
CA VAL A 500 -23.06 -4.80 24.75
C VAL A 500 -23.65 -3.65 23.92
N LEU A 501 -23.09 -3.39 22.75
CA LEU A 501 -23.59 -2.35 21.85
C LEU A 501 -25.02 -2.66 21.39
N HIS A 502 -25.29 -3.89 20.96
CA HIS A 502 -26.63 -4.30 20.53
C HIS A 502 -27.63 -4.31 21.68
N GLN A 503 -27.20 -4.67 22.89
CA GLN A 503 -28.05 -4.61 24.08
C GLN A 503 -28.47 -3.16 24.41
N LYS A 504 -27.54 -2.20 24.30
CA LYS A 504 -27.81 -0.79 24.53
C LYS A 504 -28.58 -0.12 23.39
N MET A 505 -28.22 -0.46 22.17
CA MET A 505 -28.73 0.17 20.95
C MET A 505 -29.07 -0.92 19.92
N PRO A 506 -30.24 -1.57 20.01
CA PRO A 506 -30.59 -2.67 19.12
C PRO A 506 -30.59 -2.26 17.65
N PHE A 507 -30.00 -3.11 16.81
CA PHE A 507 -30.01 -2.97 15.36
C PHE A 507 -31.23 -3.68 14.75
N HIS A 508 -31.86 -3.07 13.76
CA HIS A 508 -32.99 -3.67 13.07
C HIS A 508 -32.55 -4.80 12.14
N MET A 509 -32.60 -6.03 12.64
CA MET A 509 -32.17 -7.25 11.94
C MET A 509 -33.03 -7.65 10.71
N ASP A 510 -34.09 -6.90 10.40
CA ASP A 510 -34.90 -7.06 9.18
C ASP A 510 -34.77 -5.89 8.18
N SER A 511 -33.71 -5.10 8.30
CA SER A 511 -33.43 -3.98 7.41
C SER A 511 -33.15 -4.40 5.97
N SER A 512 -33.35 -3.48 5.04
CA SER A 512 -32.96 -3.64 3.63
C SER A 512 -31.48 -3.96 3.47
N PHE A 513 -30.62 -3.40 4.35
CA PHE A 513 -29.20 -3.71 4.41
C PHE A 513 -28.94 -5.20 4.62
N ILE A 514 -29.55 -5.82 5.65
CA ILE A 514 -29.39 -7.26 5.92
C ILE A 514 -29.87 -8.09 4.74
N LYS A 515 -31.01 -7.71 4.14
CA LYS A 515 -31.59 -8.42 2.98
C LYS A 515 -30.71 -8.36 1.73
N LEU A 516 -29.91 -7.31 1.55
CA LEU A 516 -28.96 -7.20 0.42
C LEU A 516 -27.78 -8.17 0.56
N TYR A 517 -27.34 -8.45 1.78
CA TYR A 517 -26.24 -9.39 2.02
C TYR A 517 -26.70 -10.84 2.14
N PHE A 518 -27.70 -11.11 2.96
CA PHE A 518 -28.16 -12.48 3.28
C PHE A 518 -29.38 -12.94 2.44
N GLY A 519 -29.88 -12.09 1.54
CA GLY A 519 -31.07 -12.38 0.74
C GLY A 519 -32.38 -12.05 1.47
N LYS A 520 -33.48 -12.00 0.72
CA LYS A 520 -34.82 -11.64 1.24
C LYS A 520 -35.29 -12.60 2.34
N ASP A 521 -34.94 -13.87 2.23
CA ASP A 521 -35.25 -14.94 3.18
C ASP A 521 -34.11 -15.24 4.18
N LYS A 522 -33.01 -14.48 4.11
CA LYS A 522 -31.83 -14.57 5.00
C LYS A 522 -31.11 -15.92 4.97
N LYS A 523 -31.25 -16.70 3.89
CA LYS A 523 -30.62 -18.02 3.75
C LYS A 523 -29.27 -18.01 3.03
N ARG A 524 -28.89 -16.90 2.38
CA ARG A 524 -27.60 -16.82 1.70
C ARG A 524 -26.47 -16.80 2.71
N LEU A 525 -25.48 -17.65 2.50
CA LEU A 525 -24.21 -17.63 3.24
C LEU A 525 -23.26 -16.63 2.58
N ILE A 526 -22.43 -15.96 3.39
CA ILE A 526 -21.42 -15.03 2.88
C ILE A 526 -20.00 -15.54 3.15
N THR A 527 -19.14 -15.41 2.14
CA THR A 527 -17.73 -15.82 2.20
C THR A 527 -16.87 -14.84 3.01
N TYR A 528 -15.63 -15.19 3.34
CA TYR A 528 -14.67 -14.27 3.99
C TYR A 528 -14.55 -12.90 3.31
N ALA A 529 -14.39 -12.90 1.98
CA ALA A 529 -14.25 -11.65 1.22
C ALA A 529 -15.51 -10.79 1.34
N GLU A 530 -16.69 -11.39 1.21
CA GLU A 530 -17.97 -10.70 1.34
C GLU A 530 -18.24 -10.25 2.79
N PHE A 531 -17.88 -11.06 3.78
CA PHE A 531 -17.99 -10.74 5.20
C PHE A 531 -17.12 -9.54 5.58
N SER A 532 -15.89 -9.44 5.05
CA SER A 532 -15.03 -8.29 5.31
C SER A 532 -15.66 -6.97 4.84
N GLN A 533 -16.32 -7.00 3.66
CA GLN A 533 -17.07 -5.86 3.14
C GLN A 533 -18.35 -5.61 3.94
N PHE A 534 -19.07 -6.67 4.27
CA PHE A 534 -20.30 -6.60 5.06
C PHE A 534 -20.04 -5.94 6.41
N LEU A 535 -18.99 -6.36 7.13
CA LEU A 535 -18.67 -5.82 8.44
C LEU A 535 -18.33 -4.33 8.36
N HIS A 536 -17.56 -3.93 7.35
CA HIS A 536 -17.28 -2.52 7.07
C HIS A 536 -18.57 -1.72 6.82
N ASP A 537 -19.43 -2.18 5.91
CA ASP A 537 -20.66 -1.46 5.54
C ASP A 537 -21.68 -1.50 6.71
N PHE A 538 -21.68 -2.54 7.55
CA PHE A 538 -22.55 -2.70 8.71
C PHE A 538 -22.27 -1.64 9.78
N HIS A 539 -21.01 -1.29 10.02
CA HIS A 539 -20.67 -0.22 10.97
C HIS A 539 -21.22 1.16 10.56
N GLU A 540 -21.26 1.43 9.25
CA GLU A 540 -21.90 2.64 8.73
C GLU A 540 -23.42 2.56 8.85
N GLU A 541 -24.02 1.43 8.47
CA GLU A 541 -25.47 1.24 8.60
C GLU A 541 -25.93 1.33 10.06
N TYR A 542 -25.16 0.81 11.02
CA TYR A 542 -25.47 0.90 12.45
C TYR A 542 -25.53 2.34 12.93
N ALA A 543 -24.59 3.18 12.50
CA ALA A 543 -24.55 4.59 12.83
C ALA A 543 -25.73 5.34 12.22
N ILE A 544 -26.14 4.98 11.00
CA ILE A 544 -27.32 5.51 10.32
C ILE A 544 -28.61 5.10 11.06
N GLU A 545 -28.75 3.83 11.44
CA GLU A 545 -29.90 3.35 12.21
C GLU A 545 -29.98 4.00 13.60
N ALA A 546 -28.83 4.24 14.24
CA ALA A 546 -28.77 5.00 15.48
C ALA A 546 -29.25 6.44 15.27
N PHE A 547 -28.78 7.13 14.23
CA PHE A 547 -29.28 8.48 13.90
C PHE A 547 -30.79 8.48 13.71
N LYS A 548 -31.33 7.56 12.88
CA LYS A 548 -32.78 7.42 12.66
C LYS A 548 -33.57 7.17 13.95
N LYS A 549 -33.00 6.42 14.89
CA LYS A 549 -33.64 6.15 16.20
C LYS A 549 -33.79 7.43 17.04
N PHE A 550 -32.84 8.35 16.94
CA PHE A 550 -32.89 9.63 17.65
C PHE A 550 -33.67 10.72 16.89
N ASP A 551 -33.73 10.65 15.55
CA ASP A 551 -34.54 11.51 14.67
C ASP A 551 -36.03 11.08 14.65
N LYS A 552 -36.69 11.20 15.81
CA LYS A 552 -38.05 10.68 16.05
C LYS A 552 -39.12 11.29 15.14
N ASP A 553 -38.94 12.53 14.71
CA ASP A 553 -39.86 13.26 13.84
C ASP A 553 -39.49 13.15 12.35
N GLY A 554 -38.39 12.48 12.02
CA GLY A 554 -37.91 12.34 10.65
C GLY A 554 -37.51 13.69 10.02
N ALA A 555 -37.14 14.67 10.84
CA ALA A 555 -36.74 15.99 10.37
C ALA A 555 -35.34 15.99 9.73
N GLY A 556 -34.56 14.92 9.93
CA GLY A 556 -33.17 14.82 9.48
C GLY A 556 -32.18 15.45 10.46
N PHE A 557 -32.57 15.65 11.72
CA PHE A 557 -31.76 16.29 12.75
C PHE A 557 -31.85 15.55 14.10
N ILE A 558 -30.73 15.48 14.81
CA ILE A 558 -30.66 15.00 16.21
C ILE A 558 -30.14 16.11 17.12
N SER A 559 -30.29 15.99 18.44
CA SER A 559 -29.68 16.96 19.36
C SER A 559 -28.16 16.74 19.50
N ALA A 560 -27.43 17.75 20.01
CA ALA A 560 -26.01 17.60 20.31
C ALA A 560 -25.73 16.50 21.35
N LEU A 561 -26.65 16.30 22.30
CA LEU A 561 -26.55 15.23 23.31
C LEU A 561 -26.74 13.86 22.66
N ASP A 562 -27.74 13.72 21.80
CA ASP A 562 -27.95 12.46 21.04
C ASP A 562 -26.73 12.14 20.17
N PHE A 563 -26.15 13.16 19.52
CA PHE A 563 -24.90 13.00 18.76
C PHE A 563 -23.76 12.50 19.65
N GLN A 564 -23.55 13.12 20.82
CA GLN A 564 -22.55 12.66 21.77
C GLN A 564 -22.80 11.22 22.21
N ASP A 565 -24.03 10.85 22.54
CA ASP A 565 -24.40 9.50 22.96
C ASP A 565 -24.11 8.46 21.86
N ILE A 566 -24.45 8.79 20.60
CA ILE A 566 -24.14 7.95 19.43
C ILE A 566 -22.62 7.81 19.27
N MET A 567 -21.87 8.91 19.30
CA MET A 567 -20.42 8.90 19.10
C MET A 567 -19.69 8.14 20.21
N LEU A 568 -20.09 8.32 21.46
CA LEU A 568 -19.52 7.64 22.63
C LEU A 568 -19.92 6.16 22.71
N SER A 569 -21.06 5.77 22.14
CA SER A 569 -21.54 4.38 22.20
C SER A 569 -21.09 3.54 21.00
N ILE A 570 -21.17 4.09 19.78
CA ILE A 570 -20.93 3.36 18.52
C ILE A 570 -19.56 3.65 17.93
N LYS A 571 -19.10 4.91 17.99
CA LYS A 571 -17.89 5.38 17.30
C LYS A 571 -16.76 5.76 18.25
N SER A 572 -16.77 5.25 19.49
CA SER A 572 -15.83 5.64 20.55
C SER A 572 -14.35 5.42 20.20
N HIS A 573 -14.06 4.44 19.34
CA HIS A 573 -12.74 4.12 18.83
C HIS A 573 -12.17 5.15 17.85
N LEU A 574 -13.02 6.01 17.27
CA LEU A 574 -12.60 7.15 16.47
C LEU A 574 -12.31 8.39 17.32
N LEU A 575 -12.55 8.34 18.63
CA LEU A 575 -12.46 9.51 19.48
C LEU A 575 -11.15 9.48 20.27
N THR A 576 -10.25 10.40 19.94
CA THR A 576 -9.15 10.73 20.84
C THR A 576 -9.69 11.44 22.09
N LYS A 577 -8.87 11.57 23.13
CA LYS A 577 -9.24 12.33 24.33
C LYS A 577 -9.68 13.76 23.95
N ASP A 578 -8.88 14.42 23.10
CA ASP A 578 -9.14 15.78 22.65
C ASP A 578 -10.47 15.91 21.89
N VAL A 579 -10.78 14.96 21.01
CA VAL A 579 -12.06 14.96 20.27
C VAL A 579 -13.23 14.66 21.22
N LYS A 580 -13.05 13.71 22.15
CA LYS A 580 -14.08 13.28 23.11
C LYS A 580 -14.51 14.44 24.02
N ASP A 581 -13.54 15.18 24.54
CA ASP A 581 -13.76 16.32 25.43
C ASP A 581 -14.44 17.50 24.71
N ASN A 582 -14.33 17.54 23.37
CA ASN A 582 -14.86 18.61 22.52
C ASN A 582 -16.08 18.21 21.66
N LEU A 583 -16.68 17.02 21.82
CA LEU A 583 -17.79 16.56 20.96
C LEU A 583 -18.99 17.53 20.89
N ILE A 584 -19.39 18.08 22.04
CA ILE A 584 -20.52 19.01 22.10
C ILE A 584 -20.13 20.36 21.49
N ALA A 585 -18.90 20.81 21.77
CA ALA A 585 -18.36 22.03 21.18
C ALA A 585 -18.30 21.90 19.65
N ALA A 586 -17.88 20.74 19.12
CA ALA A 586 -17.76 20.44 17.69
C ALA A 586 -19.06 20.67 16.90
N VAL A 587 -20.23 20.52 17.52
CA VAL A 587 -21.55 20.75 16.91
C VAL A 587 -21.90 22.23 16.75
N GLY A 588 -21.17 23.14 17.41
CA GLY A 588 -21.60 24.49 17.73
C GLY A 588 -21.71 25.51 16.60
N VAL A 589 -21.17 25.29 15.40
CA VAL A 589 -21.09 26.36 14.38
C VAL A 589 -21.56 25.89 13.00
N GLY A 590 -22.83 26.22 12.69
CA GLY A 590 -23.41 26.07 11.35
C GLY A 590 -24.93 26.03 11.30
N GLN A 591 -25.60 25.54 12.36
CA GLN A 591 -27.06 25.40 12.42
C GLN A 591 -27.58 25.59 13.85
N SER A 592 -28.18 26.75 14.17
CA SER A 592 -28.94 27.03 15.42
C SER A 592 -28.35 26.56 16.77
N GLY A 593 -27.05 26.26 16.84
CA GLY A 593 -26.27 25.92 18.03
C GLY A 593 -26.65 24.66 18.83
N ARG A 594 -27.64 23.86 18.39
CA ARG A 594 -28.20 22.77 19.23
C ARG A 594 -28.60 21.49 18.51
N LYS A 595 -28.49 21.44 17.18
CA LYS A 595 -28.92 20.29 16.38
C LYS A 595 -27.82 19.86 15.40
N VAL A 596 -27.72 18.57 15.17
CA VAL A 596 -26.81 17.94 14.21
C VAL A 596 -27.63 17.38 13.06
N SER A 597 -27.38 17.87 11.85
CA SER A 597 -28.02 17.31 10.64
C SER A 597 -27.35 16.01 10.21
N PHE A 598 -28.11 15.16 9.50
CA PHE A 598 -27.58 13.91 8.97
C PHE A 598 -26.31 14.06 8.11
N PRO A 599 -26.21 15.04 7.18
CA PRO A 599 -24.97 15.26 6.42
C PRO A 599 -23.77 15.64 7.28
N TYR A 600 -23.97 16.45 8.34
CA TYR A 600 -22.91 16.78 9.28
C TYR A 600 -22.43 15.53 10.02
N PHE A 601 -23.36 14.71 10.52
CA PHE A 601 -23.03 13.45 11.20
C PHE A 601 -22.19 12.52 10.30
N MET A 602 -22.59 12.36 9.03
CA MET A 602 -21.85 11.53 8.07
C MET A 602 -20.47 12.11 7.75
N ALA A 603 -20.37 13.43 7.56
CA ALA A 603 -19.09 14.10 7.31
C ALA A 603 -18.14 14.02 8.51
N PHE A 604 -18.65 14.15 9.74
CA PHE A 604 -17.85 14.01 10.96
C PHE A 604 -17.21 12.62 11.06
N ASN A 605 -18.02 11.56 10.89
CA ASN A 605 -17.52 10.18 10.87
C ASN A 605 -16.52 9.95 9.74
N SER A 606 -16.85 10.39 8.52
CA SER A 606 -15.99 10.25 7.34
C SER A 606 -14.63 10.96 7.54
N LEU A 607 -14.62 12.16 8.14
CA LEU A 607 -13.40 12.89 8.45
C LEU A 607 -12.48 12.08 9.38
N LEU A 608 -13.01 11.63 10.52
CA LEU A 608 -12.22 10.89 11.52
C LEU A 608 -11.64 9.60 10.95
N ASN A 609 -12.40 8.92 10.09
CA ASN A 609 -11.89 7.76 9.38
C ASN A 609 -10.75 8.13 8.44
N ASN A 610 -10.86 9.25 7.72
CA ASN A 610 -9.91 9.64 6.68
C ASN A 610 -8.73 10.47 7.20
N MET A 611 -8.43 10.48 8.51
CA MET A 611 -7.37 11.33 9.08
C MET A 611 -5.96 11.09 8.49
N GLU A 612 -5.65 9.88 8.03
CA GLU A 612 -4.39 9.63 7.31
C GLU A 612 -4.34 10.27 5.93
N LEU A 613 -5.48 10.32 5.23
CA LEU A 613 -5.59 11.09 3.99
C LEU A 613 -5.46 12.58 4.28
N ILE A 614 -6.09 13.09 5.34
CA ILE A 614 -5.97 14.48 5.79
C ILE A 614 -4.51 14.86 6.07
N LYS A 615 -3.77 14.03 6.81
CA LYS A 615 -2.32 14.22 7.03
C LYS A 615 -1.52 14.28 5.73
N ARG A 616 -1.83 13.40 4.77
CA ARG A 616 -1.16 13.40 3.46
C ARG A 616 -1.47 14.65 2.67
N ILE A 617 -2.71 15.15 2.70
CA ILE A 617 -3.10 16.41 2.05
C ILE A 617 -2.35 17.58 2.69
N TYR A 618 -2.30 17.63 4.02
CA TYR A 618 -1.53 18.66 4.74
C TYR A 618 -0.05 18.62 4.35
N LEU A 619 0.58 17.44 4.37
CA LEU A 619 2.00 17.30 3.99
C LEU A 619 2.26 17.65 2.53
N ASN A 620 1.27 17.47 1.65
CA ASN A 620 1.35 17.93 0.27
C ASN A 620 1.29 19.46 0.19
N ALA A 621 0.36 20.09 0.93
CA ALA A 621 0.22 21.54 1.00
C ALA A 621 1.49 22.24 1.52
N THR A 622 2.21 21.60 2.44
CA THR A 622 3.41 22.15 3.10
C THR A 622 4.73 21.62 2.55
N ASN A 623 4.73 20.86 1.44
CA ASN A 623 5.92 20.18 0.91
C ASN A 623 6.69 19.35 1.96
N GLY A 624 5.95 18.72 2.88
CA GLY A 624 6.49 17.85 3.94
C GLY A 624 6.86 18.57 5.23
N HIS A 625 6.70 19.90 5.33
CA HIS A 625 6.95 20.66 6.54
C HIS A 625 5.83 20.47 7.57
N ARG A 626 6.17 20.05 8.79
CA ARG A 626 5.19 19.70 9.85
C ARG A 626 4.79 20.86 10.76
N TYR A 627 5.52 21.97 10.70
CA TYR A 627 5.31 23.13 11.58
C TYR A 627 4.71 24.33 10.83
N GLN A 628 4.46 24.18 9.52
CA GLN A 628 3.92 25.26 8.71
C GLN A 628 2.40 25.35 8.96
N GLU A 629 1.91 26.54 9.30
CA GLU A 629 0.47 26.76 9.39
C GLU A 629 -0.16 26.75 8.00
N VAL A 630 -1.32 26.11 7.89
CA VAL A 630 -2.07 26.02 6.63
C VAL A 630 -3.47 26.60 6.83
N THR A 631 -3.85 27.51 5.94
CA THR A 631 -5.21 28.08 5.90
C THR A 631 -6.20 27.11 5.27
N LYS A 632 -7.49 27.37 5.46
CA LYS A 632 -8.57 26.54 4.91
C LYS A 632 -8.53 26.49 3.39
N GLU A 633 -8.27 27.63 2.76
CA GLU A 633 -8.20 27.78 1.31
C GLU A 633 -7.01 27.01 0.72
N GLU A 634 -5.83 27.10 1.35
CA GLU A 634 -4.63 26.35 0.94
C GLU A 634 -4.82 24.84 1.09
N PHE A 635 -5.47 24.41 2.17
CA PHE A 635 -5.80 23.01 2.39
C PHE A 635 -6.79 22.51 1.34
N LEU A 636 -7.87 23.26 1.08
CA LEU A 636 -8.87 22.93 0.05
C LEU A 636 -8.23 22.85 -1.34
N TYR A 637 -7.36 23.78 -1.70
CA TYR A 637 -6.62 23.75 -2.97
C TYR A 637 -5.80 22.47 -3.10
N SER A 638 -5.11 22.07 -2.02
CA SER A 638 -4.32 20.82 -2.00
C SER A 638 -5.20 19.57 -2.04
N ALA A 639 -6.39 19.61 -1.44
CA ALA A 639 -7.36 18.52 -1.42
C ALA A 639 -7.99 18.25 -2.80
N GLN A 640 -8.07 19.26 -3.69
CA GLN A 640 -8.63 19.12 -5.05
C GLN A 640 -7.94 18.00 -5.85
N MET A 641 -6.65 17.79 -5.63
CA MET A 641 -5.88 16.74 -6.32
C MET A 641 -6.26 15.31 -5.89
N MET A 642 -7.02 15.15 -4.81
CA MET A 642 -7.33 13.84 -4.21
C MET A 642 -8.84 13.49 -4.24
N SER A 643 -9.74 14.41 -4.62
CA SER A 643 -11.20 14.25 -4.90
C SER A 643 -12.08 13.51 -3.88
N GLN A 644 -11.53 13.06 -2.75
CA GLN A 644 -12.21 12.19 -1.79
C GLN A 644 -12.71 12.91 -0.54
N ILE A 645 -12.30 14.16 -0.32
CA ILE A 645 -12.66 14.96 0.86
C ILE A 645 -13.63 16.07 0.46
N THR A 646 -14.73 16.19 1.20
CA THR A 646 -15.76 17.21 0.96
C THR A 646 -15.41 18.53 1.66
N PRO A 647 -15.89 19.69 1.16
CA PRO A 647 -15.73 20.96 1.88
C PRO A 647 -16.28 20.91 3.32
N LEU A 648 -17.40 20.21 3.55
CA LEU A 648 -17.97 20.05 4.90
C LEU A 648 -17.03 19.28 5.85
N GLU A 649 -16.34 18.25 5.36
CA GLU A 649 -15.32 17.55 6.15
C GLU A 649 -14.14 18.48 6.50
N VAL A 650 -13.74 19.36 5.57
CA VAL A 650 -12.69 20.37 5.84
C VAL A 650 -13.19 21.43 6.83
N ASP A 651 -14.45 21.84 6.75
CA ASP A 651 -15.06 22.77 7.70
C ASP A 651 -15.01 22.19 9.12
N ILE A 652 -15.42 20.92 9.28
CA ILE A 652 -15.36 20.20 10.55
C ILE A 652 -13.92 20.08 11.04
N LEU A 653 -12.97 19.75 10.16
CA LEU A 653 -11.55 19.63 10.50
C LEU A 653 -11.01 20.94 11.08
N PHE A 654 -11.17 22.04 10.36
CA PHE A 654 -10.67 23.34 10.80
C PHE A 654 -11.33 23.77 12.10
N TYR A 655 -12.61 23.47 12.28
CA TYR A 655 -13.29 23.76 13.53
C TYR A 655 -12.75 22.94 14.71
N LEU A 656 -12.53 21.63 14.53
CA LEU A 656 -11.90 20.80 15.56
C LEU A 656 -10.50 21.32 15.91
N CYS A 657 -9.69 21.72 14.93
CA CYS A 657 -8.37 22.30 15.20
C CYS A 657 -8.47 23.66 15.91
N ASP A 658 -9.47 24.48 15.58
CA ASP A 658 -9.68 25.78 16.22
C ASP A 658 -10.11 25.64 17.68
N LEU A 659 -10.85 24.58 18.03
CA LEU A 659 -11.12 24.23 19.43
C LEU A 659 -9.86 23.85 20.21
N LEU A 660 -8.80 23.39 19.54
CA LEU A 660 -7.52 23.04 20.17
C LEU A 660 -6.57 24.23 20.30
N HIS A 661 -6.45 25.07 19.26
CA HIS A 661 -5.42 26.12 19.21
C HIS A 661 -5.90 27.54 18.83
N GLN A 662 -7.17 27.74 18.48
CA GLN A 662 -7.81 29.05 18.24
C GLN A 662 -7.09 29.99 17.26
N THR A 663 -6.45 29.44 16.22
CA THR A 663 -5.67 30.23 15.24
C THR A 663 -6.39 30.45 13.91
N GLY A 664 -7.51 29.76 13.66
CA GLY A 664 -8.13 29.67 12.33
C GLY A 664 -7.27 28.97 11.26
N LYS A 665 -6.15 28.36 11.66
CA LYS A 665 -5.22 27.61 10.80
C LYS A 665 -4.95 26.23 11.42
N ILE A 666 -4.39 25.34 10.62
CA ILE A 666 -4.00 24.00 11.08
C ILE A 666 -2.49 23.80 11.02
N VAL A 667 -1.96 23.07 12.00
CA VAL A 667 -0.60 22.51 12.00
C VAL A 667 -0.65 20.99 12.12
N TYR A 668 0.46 20.30 11.79
CA TYR A 668 0.49 18.84 11.80
C TYR A 668 0.15 18.24 13.18
N ASN A 669 0.47 18.95 14.27
CA ASN A 669 0.21 18.48 15.62
C ASN A 669 -1.30 18.37 15.92
N ASP A 670 -2.12 19.28 15.39
CA ASP A 670 -3.59 19.26 15.52
C ASP A 670 -4.14 17.99 14.90
N LEU A 671 -3.62 17.65 13.71
CA LEU A 671 -3.99 16.44 13.01
C LEU A 671 -3.61 15.20 13.82
N VAL A 672 -2.46 15.21 14.51
CA VAL A 672 -2.05 14.11 15.40
C VAL A 672 -3.00 13.99 16.59
N ALA A 673 -3.39 15.10 17.22
CA ALA A 673 -4.32 15.11 18.36
C ALA A 673 -5.73 14.61 17.99
N ILE A 674 -6.18 14.85 16.76
CA ILE A 674 -7.50 14.40 16.26
C ILE A 674 -7.44 12.97 15.72
N THR A 675 -6.28 12.47 15.30
CA THR A 675 -6.19 11.15 14.67
C THR A 675 -6.37 10.02 15.67
N PRO A 676 -7.33 9.12 15.46
CA PRO A 676 -7.47 7.90 16.26
C PRO A 676 -6.17 7.09 16.30
N GLU A 677 -5.87 6.46 17.44
CA GLU A 677 -4.68 5.63 17.58
C GLU A 677 -4.78 4.39 16.67
N GLN A 678 -3.78 4.18 15.81
CA GLN A 678 -3.72 3.01 14.94
C GLN A 678 -3.18 1.80 15.71
N TYR A 679 -4.05 0.83 16.00
CA TYR A 679 -3.74 -0.40 16.77
C TYR A 679 -2.58 -1.24 16.21
N PHE A 680 -2.14 -1.05 14.95
CA PHE A 680 -0.96 -1.71 14.38
C PHE A 680 0.33 -1.43 15.16
N LYS A 681 0.45 -0.27 15.80
CA LYS A 681 1.59 0.04 16.67
C LYS A 681 1.64 -0.84 17.92
N GLN A 682 0.52 -1.43 18.34
CA GLN A 682 0.44 -2.31 19.50
C GLN A 682 0.49 -3.80 19.11
N ILE A 683 -0.13 -4.21 18.00
CA ILE A 683 -0.13 -5.61 17.49
C ILE A 683 1.27 -6.06 17.01
N THR A 684 2.14 -5.12 16.62
CA THR A 684 3.55 -5.41 16.31
C THR A 684 4.38 -5.82 17.53
N LYS A 685 3.85 -5.75 18.76
CA LYS A 685 4.44 -6.43 19.91
C LYS A 685 4.10 -7.92 19.83
N ARG A 686 5.13 -8.74 19.60
CA ARG A 686 5.06 -10.19 19.41
C ARG A 686 4.07 -10.84 20.41
N VAL A 687 3.21 -11.74 19.95
CA VAL A 687 2.42 -12.62 20.85
C VAL A 687 3.33 -13.40 21.79
N ALA A 688 4.52 -13.79 21.31
CA ALA A 688 5.60 -14.37 22.12
C ALA A 688 6.18 -13.41 23.19
N ALA A 689 5.90 -12.11 23.12
CA ALA A 689 6.33 -11.08 24.07
C ALA A 689 5.21 -10.60 25.02
N ILE A 690 3.98 -11.12 24.90
CA ILE A 690 2.85 -10.77 25.78
C ILE A 690 3.11 -11.16 27.26
N LYS A 691 4.16 -11.95 27.56
CA LYS A 691 4.64 -12.19 28.93
C LYS A 691 6.09 -11.75 29.24
N ALA A 692 6.78 -11.07 28.32
CA ALA A 692 8.10 -10.52 28.62
C ALA A 692 8.05 -9.14 29.32
N VAL A 693 6.88 -8.49 29.36
CA VAL A 693 6.73 -7.11 29.86
C VAL A 693 5.93 -7.01 31.17
N SER A 694 5.31 -8.09 31.67
CA SER A 694 4.58 -8.06 32.96
C SER A 694 5.49 -8.10 34.22
N ARG A 695 6.80 -7.90 34.08
CA ARG A 695 7.75 -7.80 35.21
C ARG A 695 8.29 -6.39 35.49
N TYR A 696 7.83 -5.36 34.77
CA TYR A 696 8.32 -3.98 34.96
C TYR A 696 7.22 -2.92 35.14
N LEU A 697 5.99 -3.31 35.45
CA LEU A 697 4.92 -2.37 35.86
C LEU A 697 4.34 -2.82 37.21
N TYR A 698 5.23 -2.91 38.20
CA TYR A 698 4.91 -2.64 39.60
C TYR A 698 6.09 -1.82 40.12
N ILE A 699 5.78 -0.73 40.82
CA ILE A 699 6.63 0.34 41.39
C ILE A 699 6.38 1.67 40.65
N GLU A 700 5.29 2.34 41.04
CA GLU A 700 5.24 3.75 41.47
C GLU A 700 3.76 4.13 41.68
N GLU A 701 3.16 3.57 42.73
CA GLU A 701 2.31 4.38 43.62
C GLU A 701 3.13 4.58 44.91
N ASP A 702 3.01 5.77 45.50
CA ASP A 702 3.70 6.34 46.66
C ASP A 702 5.07 7.02 46.42
N ILE A 703 5.03 8.29 45.95
CA ILE A 703 5.37 9.53 46.70
C ILE A 703 5.11 10.76 45.82
#